data_AF-A0A2E3BZ97-F1
#
_entry.id   AF-A0A2E3BZ97-F1
#
_cell.length_a   1.000
_cell.length_b   1.000
_cell.length_c   1.000
_cell.angle_alpha   90.00
_cell.angle_beta   90.00
_cell.angle_gamma   90.00
#
_symmetry.space_group_name_H-M   'P 1'
#
loop_
_entity.id
_entity.type
_entity.pdbx_description
1 polymer ?
#
loop_
_entity_poly.entity_id
_entity_poly.type
_entity_poly.pdbx_seq_one_letter_code
_entity_poly.pdbx_strand_id
1 'polypeptide(L)'
;MLENGRDKYGVFPLRGKLLNVREANPKQLLNNEEIRNIKQILGLKQDKKYEKKEDLKDLRYGGIIVLTDQDLDGFHIKGLIINFIHFFWPSLLKIPGFITTMKTPIVKVFKKSDDSMKKGINFYTLTDYKKWEDEANANNTIKQYAKPKYYKGLGTSTPEEAESIFNDFEKHIIEFIWSGTEKEKMLIEDNDSDLDDMSSDEESEKDDSSDDKSSDSKYISDKKSVDYGAINLAFSKSFTGKRKEWLRLYDRNKIIETKDTTVSYHDFVHKELIHFSNYDNIRSIPSVCDGFKPSQRKIFYGSVLKNILKNEVKVAQLSGFVSDKAKYHHGEVSLQGAIVKMAQNFIGSNNLNVLTPNGQFGSRIKGGDDASAARYIFTRLNELSPLIFRKEDNPVLNYVNDEGDTVEPETYAPIIPMILVNGTQGIGTGFSTTVPCYNPKEIIKNILGMIDGKEAKNMKPWYRWFKGTITKSGDTTYETKGIYQELGGDVIRITELPIGVWTEQYKEFLKSVRIEDPKKPVKSKYIDDFVDNSNDNDIDITITFAQGRLREFIKNNELEKKLKLTKSVNISNMHLYNKDGFIQKYQNIQEVMKEYYDFRMNIYDKRKAYRIKQLENELKIISNKVRFIKIRIEKKPEEKKIVRMNNVATEEVITQLETAKFDKMHSNFNAPLEDRTFEYLLSMQMRSLTKEKVKDLENEKEKKTEELNDYRKTPSNDFWRRELNELMEAYESWINKLEKSRTSNIKKKKISKKGKKKITK
;
A
#
# COMPACT_ATOMS: atom_id res chain seq x y z
N MET A 1 -37.08 -17.96 10.62
CA MET A 1 -35.94 -18.86 10.97
C MET A 1 -35.86 -19.99 9.97
N LEU A 2 -34.66 -20.40 9.56
CA LEU A 2 -34.43 -21.56 8.71
C LEU A 2 -35.12 -22.81 9.27
N GLU A 3 -35.93 -23.47 8.45
CA GLU A 3 -36.64 -24.69 8.83
C GLU A 3 -35.63 -25.79 9.18
N ASN A 4 -35.67 -26.30 10.43
CA ASN A 4 -34.71 -27.27 10.99
C ASN A 4 -33.25 -26.78 10.98
N GLY A 5 -33.03 -25.48 11.23
CA GLY A 5 -31.75 -24.79 11.05
C GLY A 5 -30.53 -25.47 11.68
N ARG A 6 -30.59 -25.94 12.93
CA ARG A 6 -29.45 -26.60 13.59
C ARG A 6 -29.26 -28.06 13.21
N ASP A 7 -30.32 -28.70 12.69
CA ASP A 7 -30.26 -30.10 12.26
C ASP A 7 -29.57 -30.23 10.89
N LYS A 8 -29.71 -29.20 10.04
CA LYS A 8 -29.18 -29.19 8.67
C LYS A 8 -27.92 -28.35 8.49
N TYR A 9 -27.66 -27.35 9.34
CA TYR A 9 -26.55 -26.41 9.16
C TYR A 9 -25.59 -26.39 10.35
N GLY A 10 -24.31 -26.65 10.08
CA GLY A 10 -23.19 -26.46 11.02
C GLY A 10 -22.41 -25.19 10.70
N VAL A 11 -21.82 -24.56 11.72
CA VAL A 11 -21.00 -23.34 11.56
C VAL A 11 -19.59 -23.59 12.07
N PHE A 12 -18.58 -23.26 11.26
CA PHE A 12 -17.17 -23.34 11.63
C PHE A 12 -16.46 -22.02 11.26
N PRO A 13 -15.89 -21.29 12.24
CA PRO A 13 -15.20 -20.04 11.97
C PRO A 13 -13.78 -20.29 11.47
N LEU A 14 -13.46 -19.77 10.27
CA LEU A 14 -12.11 -19.85 9.71
C LEU A 14 -11.19 -18.81 10.36
N ARG A 15 -10.01 -19.22 10.81
CA ARG A 15 -8.97 -18.34 11.35
C ARG A 15 -8.11 -17.73 10.23
N GLY A 16 -8.56 -16.60 9.71
CA GLY A 16 -7.80 -15.81 8.72
C GLY A 16 -7.78 -16.46 7.33
N LYS A 17 -6.68 -16.29 6.60
CA LYS A 17 -6.52 -16.82 5.23
C LYS A 17 -6.12 -18.30 5.28
N LEU A 18 -6.86 -19.13 4.54
CA LEU A 18 -6.51 -20.55 4.39
C LEU A 18 -5.14 -20.70 3.68
N LEU A 19 -4.38 -21.72 4.05
CA LEU A 19 -3.08 -21.99 3.44
C LEU A 19 -3.26 -22.38 1.95
N ASN A 20 -2.48 -21.78 1.05
CA ASN A 20 -2.45 -22.22 -0.34
C ASN A 20 -1.76 -23.59 -0.44
N VAL A 21 -2.57 -24.64 -0.59
CA VAL A 21 -2.12 -26.03 -0.53
C VAL A 21 -1.29 -26.48 -1.73
N ARG A 22 -1.38 -25.78 -2.87
CA ARG A 22 -0.56 -26.06 -4.07
C ARG A 22 0.91 -25.73 -3.87
N GLU A 23 1.22 -24.85 -2.92
CA GLU A 23 2.57 -24.34 -2.69
C GLU A 23 3.16 -24.79 -1.35
N ALA A 24 2.35 -25.42 -0.52
CA ALA A 24 2.73 -25.83 0.81
C ALA A 24 3.53 -27.13 0.75
N ASN A 25 4.65 -27.19 1.48
CA ASN A 25 5.37 -28.45 1.64
C ASN A 25 4.59 -29.41 2.56
N PRO A 26 4.86 -30.73 2.51
CA PRO A 26 4.11 -31.71 3.31
C PRO A 26 4.09 -31.40 4.81
N LYS A 27 5.19 -30.87 5.35
CA LYS A 27 5.29 -30.48 6.76
C LYS A 27 4.36 -29.30 7.12
N GLN A 28 4.24 -28.31 6.24
CA GLN A 28 3.32 -27.19 6.40
C GLN A 28 1.86 -27.64 6.36
N LEU A 29 1.52 -28.57 5.47
CA LEU A 29 0.17 -29.12 5.37
C LEU A 29 -0.21 -29.92 6.62
N LEU A 30 0.69 -30.79 7.10
CA LEU A 30 0.47 -31.62 8.29
C LEU A 30 0.32 -30.79 9.57
N ASN A 31 1.09 -29.71 9.69
CA ASN A 31 1.06 -28.84 10.86
C ASN A 31 -0.06 -27.78 10.82
N ASN A 32 -0.82 -27.69 9.72
CA ASN A 32 -1.91 -26.73 9.61
C ASN A 32 -3.18 -27.27 10.28
N GLU A 33 -3.48 -26.76 11.48
CA GLU A 33 -4.64 -27.18 12.26
C GLU A 33 -5.96 -26.92 11.55
N GLU A 34 -6.07 -25.81 10.81
CA GLU A 34 -7.29 -25.38 10.15
C GLU A 34 -7.72 -26.36 9.05
N ILE A 35 -6.78 -26.75 8.19
CA ILE A 35 -7.02 -27.77 7.15
C ILE A 35 -7.41 -29.10 7.79
N ARG A 36 -6.73 -29.51 8.87
CA ARG A 36 -7.04 -30.76 9.58
C ARG A 36 -8.47 -30.73 10.14
N ASN A 37 -8.87 -29.62 10.75
CA ASN A 37 -10.21 -29.45 11.30
C ASN A 37 -11.27 -29.52 10.18
N ILE A 38 -11.07 -28.83 9.06
CA ILE A 38 -12.00 -28.87 7.91
C ILE A 38 -12.15 -30.30 7.37
N LYS A 39 -11.03 -31.03 7.19
CA LYS A 39 -11.08 -32.43 6.74
C LYS A 39 -11.89 -33.32 7.69
N GLN A 40 -11.68 -33.17 9.00
CA GLN A 40 -12.38 -33.94 10.03
C GLN A 40 -13.88 -33.60 10.10
N ILE A 41 -14.23 -32.31 10.02
CA ILE A 41 -15.62 -31.83 10.10
C ILE A 41 -16.43 -32.35 8.90
N LEU A 42 -15.87 -32.27 7.70
CA LEU A 42 -16.54 -32.74 6.48
C LEU A 42 -16.49 -34.27 6.32
N GLY A 43 -15.58 -34.95 7.03
CA GLY A 43 -15.36 -36.39 6.86
C GLY A 43 -14.60 -36.74 5.58
N LEU A 44 -13.79 -35.81 5.06
CA LEU A 44 -13.05 -35.99 3.82
C LEU A 44 -11.93 -37.02 3.98
N LYS A 45 -12.03 -38.12 3.22
CA LYS A 45 -10.99 -39.17 3.14
C LYS A 45 -9.94 -38.82 2.08
N GLN A 46 -8.67 -39.00 2.42
CA GLN A 46 -7.53 -38.82 1.51
C GLN A 46 -7.62 -39.83 0.36
N ASP A 47 -7.29 -39.39 -0.86
CA ASP A 47 -7.22 -40.19 -2.10
C ASP A 47 -8.54 -40.84 -2.56
N LYS A 48 -9.65 -40.59 -1.88
CA LYS A 48 -10.99 -40.98 -2.34
C LYS A 48 -11.50 -40.02 -3.41
N LYS A 49 -11.99 -40.54 -4.53
CA LYS A 49 -12.72 -39.79 -5.56
C LYS A 49 -14.22 -39.76 -5.22
N TYR A 50 -14.84 -38.59 -5.28
CA TYR A 50 -16.27 -38.38 -5.06
C TYR A 50 -16.87 -37.85 -6.35
N GLU A 51 -17.45 -38.72 -7.17
CA GLU A 51 -17.89 -38.36 -8.54
C GLU A 51 -19.41 -38.16 -8.63
N LYS A 52 -20.19 -38.79 -7.75
CA LYS A 52 -21.65 -38.78 -7.78
C LYS A 52 -22.22 -38.18 -6.50
N LYS A 53 -23.47 -37.69 -6.58
CA LYS A 53 -24.22 -37.23 -5.40
C LYS A 53 -24.37 -38.32 -4.33
N GLU A 54 -24.37 -39.59 -4.72
CA GLU A 54 -24.41 -40.73 -3.81
C GLU A 54 -23.15 -40.82 -2.94
N ASP A 55 -21.98 -40.43 -3.46
CA ASP A 55 -20.72 -40.44 -2.73
C ASP A 55 -20.69 -39.40 -1.59
N LEU A 56 -21.57 -38.38 -1.66
CA LEU A 56 -21.73 -37.39 -0.60
C LEU A 56 -22.28 -38.01 0.69
N LYS A 57 -22.94 -39.18 0.62
CA LYS A 57 -23.43 -39.90 1.81
C LYS A 57 -22.30 -40.37 2.74
N ASP A 58 -21.09 -40.51 2.20
CA ASP A 58 -19.90 -40.84 2.99
C ASP A 58 -19.30 -39.65 3.73
N LEU A 59 -19.74 -38.43 3.39
CA LEU A 59 -19.34 -37.19 4.04
C LEU A 59 -20.29 -36.88 5.20
N ARG A 60 -19.81 -36.12 6.17
CA ARG A 60 -20.62 -35.65 7.30
C ARG A 60 -21.57 -34.51 6.91
N TYR A 61 -21.23 -33.77 5.86
CA TYR A 61 -22.01 -32.67 5.30
C TYR A 61 -22.06 -32.81 3.78
N GLY A 62 -23.22 -32.51 3.19
CA GLY A 62 -23.44 -32.61 1.74
C GLY A 62 -22.85 -31.46 0.91
N GLY A 63 -22.38 -30.39 1.54
CA GLY A 63 -21.80 -29.23 0.89
C GLY A 63 -21.28 -28.20 1.89
N ILE A 64 -20.72 -27.11 1.36
CA ILE A 64 -20.08 -26.03 2.10
C ILE A 64 -20.70 -24.70 1.65
N ILE A 65 -21.14 -23.89 2.61
CA ILE A 65 -21.49 -22.49 2.38
C ILE A 65 -20.33 -21.63 2.88
N VAL A 66 -19.68 -20.93 1.95
CA VAL A 66 -18.59 -20.01 2.27
C VAL A 66 -19.16 -18.62 2.52
N LEU A 67 -19.24 -18.25 3.80
CA LEU A 67 -19.68 -16.94 4.25
C LEU A 67 -18.46 -16.09 4.61
N THR A 68 -18.22 -15.03 3.83
CA THR A 68 -17.13 -14.08 4.06
C THR A 68 -17.67 -12.66 4.04
N ASP A 69 -16.87 -11.72 4.56
CA ASP A 69 -17.05 -10.31 4.29
C ASP A 69 -17.15 -10.07 2.77
N GLN A 70 -18.05 -9.18 2.35
CA GLN A 70 -18.20 -8.82 0.93
C GLN A 70 -17.16 -7.77 0.55
N ASP A 71 -15.90 -8.12 0.78
CA ASP A 71 -14.73 -7.33 0.47
C ASP A 71 -13.73 -8.15 -0.35
N LEU A 72 -12.62 -7.50 -0.72
CA LEU A 72 -11.62 -8.10 -1.58
C LEU A 72 -10.90 -9.28 -0.89
N ASP A 73 -10.64 -9.21 0.41
CA ASP A 73 -10.00 -10.31 1.14
C ASP A 73 -10.96 -11.51 1.31
N GLY A 74 -12.28 -11.27 1.37
CA GLY A 74 -13.32 -12.29 1.30
C GLY A 74 -13.29 -13.09 0.00
N PHE A 75 -13.17 -12.42 -1.16
CA PHE A 75 -13.00 -13.11 -2.45
C PHE A 75 -11.76 -14.02 -2.46
N HIS A 76 -10.65 -13.58 -1.85
CA HIS A 76 -9.47 -14.41 -1.73
C HIS A 76 -9.70 -15.65 -0.85
N ILE A 77 -10.40 -15.50 0.28
CA ILE A 77 -10.75 -16.63 1.15
C ILE A 77 -11.62 -17.64 0.40
N LYS A 78 -12.65 -17.19 -0.32
CA LYS A 78 -13.48 -18.05 -1.20
C LYS A 78 -12.59 -18.81 -2.19
N GLY A 79 -11.70 -18.11 -2.89
CA GLY A 79 -10.79 -18.71 -3.85
C GLY A 79 -9.82 -19.72 -3.22
N LEU A 80 -9.31 -19.48 -2.02
CA LEU A 80 -8.43 -20.43 -1.31
C LEU A 80 -9.16 -21.70 -0.89
N ILE A 81 -10.42 -21.60 -0.47
CA ILE A 81 -11.26 -22.78 -0.15
C ILE A 81 -11.55 -23.58 -1.43
N ILE A 82 -11.93 -22.91 -2.52
CA ILE A 82 -12.12 -23.54 -3.83
C ILE A 82 -10.83 -24.23 -4.27
N ASN A 83 -9.68 -23.57 -4.14
CA ASN A 83 -8.37 -24.14 -4.46
C ASN A 83 -8.01 -25.34 -3.60
N PHE A 84 -8.34 -25.31 -2.31
CA PHE A 84 -8.14 -26.43 -1.38
C PHE A 84 -8.92 -27.67 -1.82
N ILE A 85 -10.20 -27.52 -2.11
CA ILE A 85 -11.04 -28.62 -2.61
C ILE A 85 -10.56 -29.06 -4.00
N HIS A 86 -10.26 -28.12 -4.90
CA HIS A 86 -9.74 -28.41 -6.24
C HIS A 86 -8.46 -29.25 -6.22
N PHE A 87 -7.55 -28.96 -5.28
CA PHE A 87 -6.24 -29.61 -5.23
C PHE A 87 -6.32 -31.07 -4.73
N PHE A 88 -7.14 -31.33 -3.70
CA PHE A 88 -7.23 -32.67 -3.11
C PHE A 88 -8.38 -33.51 -3.69
N TRP A 89 -9.50 -32.88 -4.04
CA TRP A 89 -10.74 -33.54 -4.48
C TRP A 89 -11.41 -32.76 -5.63
N PRO A 90 -10.78 -32.68 -6.81
CA PRO A 90 -11.32 -31.91 -7.94
C PRO A 90 -12.72 -32.36 -8.37
N SER A 91 -13.06 -33.64 -8.20
CA SER A 91 -14.36 -34.20 -8.55
C SER A 91 -15.52 -33.58 -7.74
N LEU A 92 -15.27 -33.14 -6.50
CA LEU A 92 -16.29 -32.49 -5.66
C LEU A 92 -16.77 -31.15 -6.23
N LEU A 93 -15.89 -30.42 -6.93
CA LEU A 93 -16.26 -29.13 -7.54
C LEU A 93 -17.24 -29.29 -8.69
N LYS A 94 -17.31 -30.49 -9.30
CA LYS A 94 -18.23 -30.80 -10.38
C LYS A 94 -19.63 -31.15 -9.89
N ILE A 95 -19.81 -31.41 -8.60
CA ILE A 95 -21.11 -31.74 -8.03
C ILE A 95 -21.84 -30.41 -7.76
N PRO A 96 -22.95 -30.13 -8.47
CA PRO A 96 -23.72 -28.90 -8.24
C PRO A 96 -24.20 -28.84 -6.80
N GLY A 97 -24.06 -27.66 -6.19
CA GLY A 97 -24.45 -27.37 -4.81
C GLY A 97 -23.40 -27.73 -3.75
N PHE A 98 -22.25 -28.31 -4.14
CA PHE A 98 -21.23 -28.68 -3.15
C PHE A 98 -20.52 -27.45 -2.54
N ILE A 99 -20.20 -26.43 -3.35
CA ILE A 99 -19.72 -25.14 -2.84
C ILE A 99 -20.71 -24.05 -3.20
N THR A 100 -21.16 -23.34 -2.18
CA THR A 100 -22.06 -22.19 -2.31
C THR A 100 -21.50 -21.00 -1.53
N THR A 101 -21.96 -19.80 -1.82
CA THR A 101 -21.66 -18.59 -1.04
C THR A 101 -22.93 -17.77 -0.86
N MET A 102 -22.90 -16.79 0.03
CA MET A 102 -24.07 -15.94 0.32
C MET A 102 -23.78 -14.49 -0.05
N LYS A 103 -24.70 -13.84 -0.75
CA LYS A 103 -24.67 -12.39 -1.01
C LYS A 103 -25.03 -11.65 0.26
N THR A 104 -24.23 -10.65 0.62
CA THR A 104 -24.56 -9.69 1.68
C THR A 104 -24.51 -8.28 1.09
N PRO A 105 -25.41 -7.37 1.54
CA PRO A 105 -25.44 -6.02 1.02
C PRO A 105 -24.17 -5.26 1.43
N ILE A 106 -23.57 -4.51 0.51
CA ILE A 106 -22.37 -3.68 0.74
C ILE A 106 -22.75 -2.27 1.17
N VAL A 107 -23.85 -1.73 0.63
CA VAL A 107 -24.35 -0.39 0.97
C VAL A 107 -25.84 -0.48 1.23
N LYS A 108 -26.30 0.16 2.31
CA LYS A 108 -27.73 0.41 2.53
C LYS A 108 -27.99 1.91 2.61
N VAL A 109 -29.05 2.34 1.93
CA VAL A 109 -29.51 3.73 1.95
C VAL A 109 -30.91 3.81 2.50
N PHE A 110 -31.13 4.74 3.43
CA PHE A 110 -32.41 4.94 4.10
C PHE A 110 -33.02 6.28 3.69
N LYS A 111 -34.34 6.32 3.48
CA LYS A 111 -35.07 7.58 3.33
C LYS A 111 -35.15 8.29 4.68
N LYS A 112 -34.94 9.61 4.70
CA LYS A 112 -35.05 10.40 5.94
C LYS A 112 -36.45 10.39 6.56
N SER A 113 -37.48 10.10 5.76
CA SER A 113 -38.87 10.00 6.21
C SER A 113 -39.22 8.66 6.86
N ASP A 114 -38.31 7.67 6.87
CA ASP A 114 -38.51 6.39 7.55
C ASP A 114 -37.86 6.44 8.93
N ASP A 115 -38.62 6.86 9.94
CA ASP A 115 -38.19 6.95 11.34
C ASP A 115 -37.75 5.61 11.93
N SER A 116 -38.16 4.49 11.33
CA SER A 116 -37.80 3.15 11.79
C SER A 116 -36.45 2.67 11.23
N MET A 117 -35.93 3.30 10.18
CA MET A 117 -34.79 2.83 9.39
C MET A 117 -34.89 1.33 8.99
N LYS A 118 -36.10 0.78 8.85
CA LYS A 118 -36.30 -0.65 8.54
C LYS A 118 -36.39 -0.93 7.04
N LYS A 119 -36.82 0.02 6.21
CA LYS A 119 -36.96 -0.17 4.76
C LYS A 119 -35.86 0.58 4.00
N GLY A 120 -34.63 0.08 4.13
CA GLY A 120 -33.48 0.55 3.36
C GLY A 120 -33.42 -0.06 1.95
N ILE A 121 -32.90 0.69 0.98
CA ILE A 121 -32.50 0.17 -0.34
C ILE A 121 -31.15 -0.52 -0.16
N ASN A 122 -31.09 -1.81 -0.50
CA ASN A 122 -29.89 -2.63 -0.38
C ASN A 122 -29.15 -2.68 -1.73
N PHE A 123 -27.86 -2.37 -1.70
CA PHE A 123 -26.96 -2.52 -2.84
C PHE A 123 -25.91 -3.58 -2.52
N TYR A 124 -25.78 -4.56 -3.40
CA TYR A 124 -24.82 -5.67 -3.26
C TYR A 124 -23.52 -5.43 -4.04
N THR A 125 -23.49 -4.39 -4.88
CA THR A 125 -22.29 -3.93 -5.57
C THR A 125 -22.14 -2.42 -5.40
N LEU A 126 -20.89 -1.93 -5.37
CA LEU A 126 -20.62 -0.49 -5.34
C LEU A 126 -21.00 0.18 -6.66
N THR A 127 -20.98 -0.55 -7.78
CA THR A 127 -21.37 -0.06 -9.09
C THR A 127 -22.86 0.28 -9.14
N ASP A 128 -23.71 -0.60 -8.63
CA ASP A 128 -25.16 -0.37 -8.56
C ASP A 128 -25.49 0.81 -7.64
N TYR A 129 -24.79 0.91 -6.50
CA TYR A 129 -24.91 2.06 -5.60
C TYR A 129 -24.55 3.38 -6.30
N LYS A 130 -23.43 3.42 -7.03
CA LYS A 130 -22.99 4.62 -7.75
C LYS A 130 -23.95 5.04 -8.85
N LYS A 131 -24.43 4.10 -9.67
CA LYS A 131 -25.44 4.40 -10.70
C LYS A 131 -26.69 5.01 -10.07
N TRP A 132 -27.18 4.43 -8.98
CA TRP A 132 -28.30 4.97 -8.24
C TRP A 132 -28.00 6.35 -7.63
N GLU A 133 -26.81 6.56 -7.08
CA GLU A 133 -26.36 7.84 -6.50
C GLU A 133 -26.28 8.94 -7.56
N ASP A 134 -25.72 8.63 -8.74
CA ASP A 134 -25.65 9.54 -9.89
C ASP A 134 -27.04 9.93 -10.40
N GLU A 135 -27.95 8.96 -10.52
CA GLU A 135 -29.35 9.19 -10.89
C GLU A 135 -30.10 10.03 -9.82
N ALA A 136 -29.86 9.76 -8.54
CA ALA A 136 -30.47 10.51 -7.44
C ALA A 136 -29.93 11.94 -7.35
N ASN A 137 -28.65 12.16 -7.69
CA ASN A 137 -28.04 13.47 -7.80
C ASN A 137 -28.60 14.26 -8.99
N ALA A 138 -28.67 13.63 -10.17
CA ALA A 138 -29.23 14.24 -11.38
C ALA A 138 -30.68 14.69 -11.19
N ASN A 139 -31.47 13.89 -10.46
CA ASN A 139 -32.87 14.19 -10.15
C ASN A 139 -33.04 15.07 -8.88
N ASN A 140 -31.95 15.50 -8.23
CA ASN A 140 -31.94 16.28 -6.98
C ASN A 140 -32.74 15.63 -5.82
N THR A 141 -32.94 14.30 -5.87
CA THR A 141 -33.66 13.52 -4.86
C THR A 141 -32.74 13.00 -3.75
N ILE A 142 -31.41 13.05 -3.94
CA ILE A 142 -30.41 12.60 -2.97
C ILE A 142 -30.62 13.21 -1.57
N LYS A 143 -31.10 14.46 -1.49
CA LYS A 143 -31.35 15.19 -0.23
C LYS A 143 -32.41 14.53 0.65
N GLN A 144 -33.27 13.70 0.07
CA GLN A 144 -34.33 12.94 0.74
C GLN A 144 -33.79 11.69 1.47
N TYR A 145 -32.56 11.28 1.18
CA TYR A 145 -31.92 10.10 1.76
C TYR A 145 -30.93 10.49 2.84
N ALA A 146 -30.78 9.62 3.85
CA ALA A 146 -29.78 9.75 4.90
C ALA A 146 -28.38 9.38 4.36
N LYS A 147 -27.33 9.64 5.15
CA LYS A 147 -25.96 9.24 4.78
C LYS A 147 -25.93 7.71 4.57
N PRO A 148 -25.34 7.21 3.46
CA PRO A 148 -25.25 5.78 3.20
C PRO A 148 -24.53 5.06 4.34
N LYS A 149 -24.99 3.86 4.69
CA LYS A 149 -24.31 2.98 5.63
C LYS A 149 -23.60 1.88 4.85
N TYR A 150 -22.27 1.81 5.01
CA TYR A 150 -21.42 0.81 4.37
C TYR A 150 -21.26 -0.42 5.28
N TYR A 151 -21.44 -1.61 4.71
CA TYR A 151 -21.37 -2.91 5.37
C TYR A 151 -20.19 -3.70 4.79
N LYS A 152 -18.97 -3.36 5.23
CA LYS A 152 -17.74 -4.02 4.76
C LYS A 152 -17.50 -5.36 5.47
N GLY A 153 -17.74 -5.42 6.79
CA GLY A 153 -17.63 -6.64 7.58
C GLY A 153 -18.99 -7.21 7.95
N LEU A 154 -19.12 -8.54 7.99
CA LEU A 154 -20.33 -9.26 8.40
C LEU A 154 -20.81 -8.84 9.80
N GLY A 155 -19.88 -8.48 10.69
CA GLY A 155 -20.18 -7.99 12.04
C GLY A 155 -20.85 -6.60 12.09
N THR A 156 -21.00 -5.91 10.96
CA THR A 156 -21.71 -4.62 10.87
C THR A 156 -23.23 -4.80 10.90
N SER A 157 -23.71 -5.98 10.50
CA SER A 157 -25.12 -6.33 10.46
C SER A 157 -25.63 -6.62 11.87
N THR A 158 -26.79 -6.06 12.20
CA THR A 158 -27.49 -6.36 13.45
C THR A 158 -28.07 -7.78 13.44
N PRO A 159 -28.33 -8.41 14.60
CA PRO A 159 -28.99 -9.70 14.67
C PRO A 159 -30.33 -9.74 13.91
N GLU A 160 -31.11 -8.68 13.96
CA GLU A 160 -32.40 -8.56 13.26
C GLU A 160 -32.21 -8.52 11.73
N GLU A 161 -31.20 -7.81 11.24
CA GLU A 161 -30.86 -7.79 9.82
C GLU A 161 -30.35 -9.15 9.35
N ALA A 162 -29.54 -9.83 10.15
CA ALA A 162 -29.08 -11.18 9.85
C ALA A 162 -30.27 -12.13 9.78
N GLU A 163 -31.18 -12.10 10.76
CA GLU A 163 -32.39 -12.93 10.75
C GLU A 163 -33.24 -12.68 9.50
N SER A 164 -33.40 -11.43 9.09
CA SER A 164 -34.11 -11.10 7.84
C SER A 164 -33.42 -11.70 6.60
N ILE A 165 -32.10 -11.68 6.52
CA ILE A 165 -31.35 -12.28 5.40
C ILE A 165 -31.54 -13.80 5.39
N PHE A 166 -31.51 -14.45 6.56
CA PHE A 166 -31.71 -15.89 6.69
C PHE A 166 -33.19 -16.33 6.52
N ASN A 167 -34.16 -15.42 6.63
CA ASN A 167 -35.56 -15.73 6.30
C ASN A 167 -35.75 -15.88 4.79
N ASP A 168 -35.04 -15.10 3.98
CA ASP A 168 -35.01 -15.20 2.52
C ASP A 168 -33.75 -15.94 2.03
N PHE A 169 -33.31 -16.97 2.75
CA PHE A 169 -32.02 -17.63 2.56
C PHE A 169 -31.74 -18.04 1.11
N GLU A 170 -32.71 -18.69 0.45
CA GLU A 170 -32.56 -19.19 -0.93
C GLU A 170 -32.29 -18.07 -1.95
N LYS A 171 -32.82 -16.86 -1.73
CA LYS A 171 -32.59 -15.71 -2.62
C LYS A 171 -31.19 -15.12 -2.51
N HIS A 172 -30.50 -15.41 -1.41
CA HIS A 172 -29.16 -14.86 -1.11
C HIS A 172 -28.05 -15.87 -1.39
N ILE A 173 -28.36 -17.14 -1.67
CA ILE A 173 -27.37 -18.16 -1.98
C ILE A 173 -26.97 -18.08 -3.45
N ILE A 174 -25.66 -18.15 -3.68
CA ILE A 174 -25.05 -18.35 -4.99
C ILE A 174 -24.43 -19.73 -5.01
N GLU A 175 -24.75 -20.49 -6.04
CA GLU A 175 -24.14 -21.79 -6.29
C GLU A 175 -22.95 -21.67 -7.25
N PHE A 176 -21.81 -22.29 -6.90
CA PHE A 176 -20.70 -22.40 -7.82
C PHE A 176 -20.84 -23.64 -8.71
N ILE A 177 -20.76 -23.44 -10.02
CA ILE A 177 -20.93 -24.50 -11.02
C ILE A 177 -19.64 -24.75 -11.80
N TRP A 178 -19.43 -26.02 -12.17
CA TRP A 178 -18.38 -26.42 -13.10
C TRP A 178 -18.94 -26.40 -14.52
N SER A 179 -18.44 -25.47 -15.33
CA SER A 179 -18.91 -25.22 -16.70
C SER A 179 -18.27 -26.13 -17.76
N GLY A 180 -17.17 -26.84 -17.44
CA GLY A 180 -16.59 -27.84 -18.33
C GLY A 180 -15.62 -27.26 -19.37
N THR A 181 -15.70 -27.73 -20.63
CA THR A 181 -14.89 -27.32 -21.79
C THR A 181 -15.50 -26.14 -22.56
N GLU A 182 -14.73 -25.50 -23.45
CA GLU A 182 -15.19 -24.36 -24.27
C GLU A 182 -16.43 -24.68 -25.12
N LYS A 183 -16.55 -25.92 -25.62
CA LYS A 183 -17.75 -26.44 -26.31
C LYS A 183 -18.96 -26.59 -25.38
N GLU A 184 -18.75 -26.99 -24.12
CA GLU A 184 -19.84 -27.11 -23.14
C GLU A 184 -20.31 -25.73 -22.65
N LYS A 185 -19.42 -24.74 -22.65
CA LYS A 185 -19.77 -23.34 -22.40
C LYS A 185 -20.63 -22.75 -23.53
N MET A 186 -20.27 -23.01 -24.80
CA MET A 186 -21.09 -22.63 -25.96
C MET A 186 -22.48 -23.30 -25.90
N LEU A 187 -22.57 -24.60 -25.58
CA LEU A 187 -23.85 -25.30 -25.42
C LEU A 187 -24.75 -24.76 -24.28
N ILE A 188 -24.19 -24.08 -23.28
CA ILE A 188 -24.95 -23.41 -22.21
C ILE A 188 -25.42 -22.03 -22.67
N GLU A 189 -24.63 -21.34 -23.49
CA GLU A 189 -24.93 -20.03 -24.08
C GLU A 189 -25.90 -20.16 -25.28
N ASP A 190 -25.91 -21.29 -26.00
CA ASP A 190 -26.71 -21.57 -27.22
C ASP A 190 -28.18 -21.97 -26.97
N ASN A 191 -28.70 -21.82 -25.74
CA ASN A 191 -30.16 -21.86 -25.53
C ASN A 191 -30.88 -20.59 -26.03
N ASP A 192 -30.16 -19.65 -26.64
CA ASP A 192 -30.69 -18.57 -27.47
C ASP A 192 -30.05 -18.58 -28.88
N SER A 193 -30.74 -19.27 -29.80
CA SER A 193 -30.74 -19.18 -31.28
C SER A 193 -29.46 -19.45 -32.11
N ASP A 194 -29.61 -20.49 -32.95
CA ASP A 194 -29.23 -20.69 -34.36
C ASP A 194 -27.78 -20.50 -34.89
N LEU A 195 -27.21 -21.67 -35.24
CA LEU A 195 -26.45 -22.05 -36.45
C LEU A 195 -25.00 -21.57 -36.70
N ASP A 196 -24.15 -22.60 -36.72
CA ASP A 196 -23.16 -22.99 -37.73
C ASP A 196 -21.81 -22.27 -37.93
N ASP A 197 -20.79 -23.11 -37.71
CA ASP A 197 -19.58 -23.35 -38.50
C ASP A 197 -18.28 -22.60 -38.13
N MET A 198 -17.22 -23.41 -38.09
CA MET A 198 -15.79 -23.15 -38.39
C MET A 198 -14.87 -24.06 -37.55
N SER A 199 -14.52 -25.21 -38.14
CA SER A 199 -13.20 -25.86 -37.99
C SER A 199 -12.09 -24.87 -38.39
N SER A 200 -10.84 -24.90 -37.92
CA SER A 200 -9.92 -26.01 -37.68
C SER A 200 -8.70 -25.49 -36.90
N ASP A 201 -7.98 -26.39 -36.21
CA ASP A 201 -6.52 -26.59 -36.32
C ASP A 201 -6.00 -27.35 -35.08
N GLU A 202 -5.80 -28.65 -35.29
CA GLU A 202 -5.13 -29.56 -34.36
C GLU A 202 -3.62 -29.55 -34.64
N GLU A 203 -2.81 -29.37 -33.59
CA GLU A 203 -1.45 -29.92 -33.56
C GLU A 203 -1.34 -30.91 -32.39
N SER A 204 -0.82 -32.09 -32.73
CA SER A 204 -0.82 -33.32 -31.93
C SER A 204 0.57 -33.59 -31.36
N GLU A 205 0.64 -33.91 -30.07
CA GLU A 205 1.76 -34.66 -29.49
C GLU A 205 1.26 -36.06 -29.13
N LYS A 206 1.90 -37.07 -29.72
CA LYS A 206 1.70 -38.50 -29.46
C LYS A 206 2.54 -38.91 -28.27
N ASP A 207 1.95 -39.65 -27.33
CA ASP A 207 2.71 -40.52 -26.43
C ASP A 207 2.02 -41.89 -26.36
N ASP A 208 2.83 -42.93 -26.62
CA ASP A 208 2.50 -44.35 -26.66
C ASP A 208 2.61 -44.94 -25.24
N SER A 209 1.52 -45.50 -24.71
CA SER A 209 1.53 -46.73 -23.90
C SER A 209 0.11 -47.19 -23.59
N SER A 210 -0.13 -48.48 -23.81
CA SER A 210 -1.39 -49.19 -23.67
C SER A 210 -1.74 -49.55 -22.22
N ASP A 211 -3.07 -49.62 -21.99
CA ASP A 211 -3.80 -50.37 -20.95
C ASP A 211 -4.07 -49.73 -19.58
N ASP A 212 -5.08 -48.83 -19.51
CA ASP A 212 -6.28 -48.91 -18.62
C ASP A 212 -7.31 -47.78 -18.97
N LYS A 213 -8.26 -48.05 -19.89
CA LYS A 213 -8.87 -47.01 -20.77
C LYS A 213 -10.19 -46.34 -20.33
N SER A 214 -10.63 -46.39 -19.06
CA SER A 214 -11.89 -45.69 -18.67
C SER A 214 -11.75 -44.56 -17.65
N SER A 215 -10.70 -44.54 -16.81
CA SER A 215 -10.54 -43.52 -15.77
C SER A 215 -9.55 -42.40 -16.14
N ASP A 216 -8.59 -42.68 -17.03
CA ASP A 216 -7.57 -41.72 -17.47
C ASP A 216 -8.09 -40.73 -18.53
N SER A 217 -9.04 -41.13 -19.38
CA SER A 217 -9.61 -40.24 -20.41
C SER A 217 -10.38 -39.05 -19.81
N LYS A 218 -11.12 -39.30 -18.72
CA LYS A 218 -11.86 -38.28 -17.95
C LYS A 218 -10.92 -37.35 -17.18
N TYR A 219 -9.79 -37.88 -16.68
CA TYR A 219 -8.76 -37.09 -15.99
C TYR A 219 -7.95 -36.20 -16.96
N ILE A 220 -7.79 -36.63 -18.22
CA ILE A 220 -7.17 -35.85 -19.30
C ILE A 220 -8.12 -34.75 -19.82
N SER A 221 -9.43 -35.02 -19.94
CA SER A 221 -10.41 -34.00 -20.32
C SER A 221 -10.56 -32.89 -19.27
N ASP A 222 -10.42 -33.24 -17.99
CA ASP A 222 -10.48 -32.29 -16.88
C ASP A 222 -9.40 -31.20 -16.92
N LYS A 223 -8.20 -31.54 -17.43
CA LYS A 223 -7.11 -30.56 -17.61
C LYS A 223 -7.38 -29.55 -18.73
N LYS A 224 -8.33 -29.85 -19.63
CA LYS A 224 -8.77 -28.97 -20.73
C LYS A 224 -9.97 -28.09 -20.35
N SER A 225 -10.54 -28.24 -19.15
CA SER A 225 -11.63 -27.39 -18.69
C SER A 225 -11.18 -25.95 -18.43
N VAL A 226 -12.04 -24.99 -18.79
CA VAL A 226 -11.80 -23.55 -18.54
C VAL A 226 -11.75 -23.24 -17.04
N ASP A 227 -12.55 -23.93 -16.22
CA ASP A 227 -12.56 -23.79 -14.76
C ASP A 227 -11.25 -24.32 -14.13
N TYR A 228 -10.78 -25.48 -14.60
CA TYR A 228 -9.50 -26.06 -14.18
C TYR A 228 -8.35 -25.09 -14.50
N GLY A 229 -8.37 -24.52 -15.71
CA GLY A 229 -7.41 -23.50 -16.15
C GLY A 229 -7.45 -22.25 -15.27
N ALA A 230 -8.63 -21.71 -14.98
CA ALA A 230 -8.81 -20.51 -14.18
C ALA A 230 -8.33 -20.67 -12.72
N ILE A 231 -8.65 -21.78 -12.06
CA ILE A 231 -8.19 -22.00 -10.67
C ILE A 231 -6.66 -22.17 -10.62
N ASN A 232 -6.07 -22.86 -11.60
CA ASN A 232 -4.61 -22.99 -11.68
C ASN A 232 -3.93 -21.66 -12.01
N LEU A 233 -4.51 -20.86 -12.91
CA LEU A 233 -4.06 -19.50 -13.19
C LEU A 233 -3.96 -18.70 -11.90
N ALA A 234 -4.99 -18.74 -11.05
CA ALA A 234 -5.02 -17.99 -9.80
C ALA A 234 -3.98 -18.47 -8.76
N PHE A 235 -3.83 -19.78 -8.54
CA PHE A 235 -3.12 -20.30 -7.35
C PHE A 235 -1.83 -21.08 -7.60
N SER A 236 -1.48 -21.40 -8.85
CA SER A 236 -0.28 -22.21 -9.17
C SER A 236 0.96 -21.36 -9.43
N LYS A 237 2.13 -21.74 -8.90
CA LYS A 237 3.41 -21.03 -9.17
C LYS A 237 3.79 -21.01 -10.65
N SER A 238 3.51 -22.09 -11.38
CA SER A 238 3.88 -22.25 -12.78
C SER A 238 3.18 -21.25 -13.71
N PHE A 239 2.07 -20.66 -13.27
CA PHE A 239 1.24 -19.73 -14.06
C PHE A 239 1.58 -18.25 -13.79
N THR A 240 2.71 -17.96 -13.13
CA THR A 240 3.09 -16.57 -12.80
C THR A 240 3.18 -15.65 -14.03
N GLY A 241 3.70 -16.14 -15.16
CA GLY A 241 3.73 -15.38 -16.42
C GLY A 241 2.33 -15.03 -16.92
N LYS A 242 1.45 -16.04 -17.05
CA LYS A 242 0.06 -15.89 -17.48
C LYS A 242 -0.75 -14.99 -16.53
N ARG A 243 -0.48 -15.02 -15.22
CA ARG A 243 -1.12 -14.09 -14.25
C ARG A 243 -0.78 -12.63 -14.53
N LYS A 244 0.43 -12.33 -14.98
CA LYS A 244 0.80 -10.95 -15.33
C LYS A 244 0.00 -10.45 -16.53
N GLU A 245 -0.17 -11.29 -17.54
CA GLU A 245 -1.00 -10.97 -18.72
C GLU A 245 -2.47 -10.82 -18.35
N TRP A 246 -2.98 -11.75 -17.53
CA TRP A 246 -4.33 -11.69 -16.98
C TRP A 246 -4.61 -10.38 -16.23
N LEU A 247 -3.67 -9.92 -15.41
CA LEU A 247 -3.78 -8.66 -14.67
C LEU A 247 -3.60 -7.41 -15.54
N ARG A 248 -2.97 -7.52 -16.71
CA ARG A 248 -2.89 -6.40 -17.67
C ARG A 248 -4.24 -6.11 -18.33
N LEU A 249 -5.07 -7.15 -18.50
CA LEU A 249 -6.43 -7.06 -19.04
C LEU A 249 -7.48 -6.76 -17.95
N TYR A 250 -7.04 -6.34 -16.76
CA TYR A 250 -7.92 -6.05 -15.65
C TYR A 250 -8.86 -4.88 -15.98
N ASP A 251 -10.16 -5.13 -15.84
CA ASP A 251 -11.20 -4.11 -15.88
C ASP A 251 -11.92 -4.06 -14.53
N ARG A 252 -11.99 -2.86 -13.93
CA ARG A 252 -12.68 -2.64 -12.65
C ARG A 252 -14.19 -2.83 -12.76
N ASN A 253 -14.78 -2.64 -13.95
CA ASN A 253 -16.22 -2.69 -14.16
C ASN A 253 -16.73 -4.11 -14.44
N LYS A 254 -15.82 -5.05 -14.73
CA LYS A 254 -16.16 -6.44 -15.01
C LYS A 254 -16.39 -7.22 -13.72
N ILE A 255 -17.62 -7.15 -13.21
CA ILE A 255 -18.08 -7.83 -11.99
C ILE A 255 -19.13 -8.89 -12.30
N ILE A 256 -19.43 -9.76 -11.34
CA ILE A 256 -20.57 -10.69 -11.40
C ILE A 256 -21.87 -9.92 -11.16
N GLU A 257 -22.93 -10.27 -11.88
CA GLU A 257 -24.20 -9.56 -11.75
C GLU A 257 -24.94 -9.94 -10.46
N THR A 258 -25.62 -8.94 -9.90
CA THR A 258 -26.33 -9.08 -8.62
C THR A 258 -27.51 -10.06 -8.69
N LYS A 259 -28.03 -10.36 -9.88
CA LYS A 259 -29.18 -11.25 -10.08
C LYS A 259 -28.80 -12.73 -10.21
N ASP A 260 -27.53 -13.03 -10.45
CA ASP A 260 -27.08 -14.40 -10.73
C ASP A 260 -27.21 -15.29 -9.48
N THR A 261 -27.98 -16.37 -9.57
CA THR A 261 -28.08 -17.39 -8.52
C THR A 261 -27.04 -18.51 -8.70
N THR A 262 -26.41 -18.56 -9.86
CA THR A 262 -25.36 -19.52 -10.21
C THR A 262 -24.17 -18.80 -10.82
N VAL A 263 -22.95 -19.23 -10.49
CA VAL A 263 -21.70 -18.61 -10.95
C VAL A 263 -20.70 -19.70 -11.30
N SER A 264 -20.08 -19.64 -12.48
CA SER A 264 -19.00 -20.58 -12.82
C SER A 264 -17.72 -20.27 -12.05
N TYR A 265 -16.89 -21.28 -11.78
CA TYR A 265 -15.58 -21.04 -11.16
C TYR A 265 -14.69 -20.15 -12.03
N HIS A 266 -14.78 -20.27 -13.36
CA HIS A 266 -14.16 -19.36 -14.32
C HIS A 266 -14.58 -17.91 -14.06
N ASP A 267 -15.88 -17.63 -14.01
CA ASP A 267 -16.37 -16.26 -13.82
C ASP A 267 -16.03 -15.72 -12.44
N PHE A 268 -16.10 -16.54 -11.40
CA PHE A 268 -15.58 -16.18 -10.09
C PHE A 268 -14.12 -15.74 -10.13
N VAL A 269 -13.25 -16.50 -10.81
CA VAL A 269 -11.84 -16.12 -10.93
C VAL A 269 -11.69 -14.82 -11.70
N HIS A 270 -12.32 -14.71 -12.88
CA HIS A 270 -12.11 -13.62 -13.84
C HIS A 270 -12.93 -12.34 -13.57
N LYS A 271 -13.97 -12.40 -12.73
CA LYS A 271 -14.87 -11.28 -12.42
C LYS A 271 -14.94 -10.93 -10.91
N GLU A 272 -14.43 -11.76 -10.00
CA GLU A 272 -14.34 -11.43 -8.56
C GLU A 272 -12.90 -11.50 -8.03
N LEU A 273 -12.25 -12.67 -8.14
CA LEU A 273 -10.91 -12.90 -7.57
C LEU A 273 -9.83 -12.01 -8.20
N ILE A 274 -10.01 -11.60 -9.46
CA ILE A 274 -9.11 -10.66 -10.15
C ILE A 274 -9.04 -9.30 -9.42
N HIS A 275 -10.14 -8.82 -8.84
CA HIS A 275 -10.15 -7.55 -8.10
C HIS A 275 -9.29 -7.64 -6.86
N PHE A 276 -9.34 -8.76 -6.14
CA PHE A 276 -8.41 -9.03 -5.05
C PHE A 276 -6.97 -9.07 -5.53
N SER A 277 -6.70 -9.79 -6.62
CA SER A 277 -5.35 -9.97 -7.17
C SER A 277 -4.71 -8.64 -7.56
N ASN A 278 -5.50 -7.75 -8.18
CA ASN A 278 -5.08 -6.39 -8.50
C ASN A 278 -4.87 -5.56 -7.22
N TYR A 279 -5.80 -5.62 -6.27
CA TYR A 279 -5.67 -4.91 -4.99
C TYR A 279 -4.47 -5.35 -4.16
N ASP A 280 -4.14 -6.64 -4.20
CA ASP A 280 -2.96 -7.21 -3.57
C ASP A 280 -1.66 -6.64 -4.16
N ASN A 281 -1.63 -6.39 -5.46
CA ASN A 281 -0.53 -5.67 -6.08
C ASN A 281 -0.47 -4.20 -5.64
N ILE A 282 -1.61 -3.50 -5.62
CA ILE A 282 -1.71 -2.09 -5.18
C ILE A 282 -1.19 -1.92 -3.75
N ARG A 283 -1.53 -2.82 -2.83
CA ARG A 283 -1.07 -2.75 -1.43
C ARG A 283 0.39 -3.17 -1.24
N SER A 284 0.95 -3.93 -2.17
CA SER A 284 2.27 -4.58 -2.01
C SER A 284 3.39 -3.89 -2.77
N ILE A 285 3.10 -3.26 -3.91
CA ILE A 285 4.05 -2.61 -4.81
C ILE A 285 3.85 -1.09 -4.72
N PRO A 286 4.91 -0.31 -4.42
CA PRO A 286 4.79 1.14 -4.35
C PRO A 286 4.82 1.81 -5.73
N SER A 287 4.47 3.09 -5.75
CA SER A 287 4.62 3.95 -6.94
C SER A 287 6.03 4.52 -7.05
N VAL A 288 6.49 4.71 -8.28
CA VAL A 288 7.72 5.45 -8.59
C VAL A 288 7.64 6.93 -8.17
N CYS A 289 6.44 7.49 -8.12
CA CYS A 289 6.18 8.89 -7.81
C CYS A 289 6.59 9.26 -6.38
N ASP A 290 6.16 8.48 -5.38
CA ASP A 290 6.40 8.77 -3.96
C ASP A 290 7.17 7.67 -3.21
N GLY A 291 7.33 6.49 -3.78
CA GLY A 291 7.92 5.34 -3.11
C GLY A 291 7.07 4.77 -1.96
N PHE A 292 5.81 5.17 -1.85
CA PHE A 292 4.90 4.68 -0.83
C PHE A 292 3.95 3.60 -1.35
N LYS A 293 3.66 2.66 -0.46
CA LYS A 293 2.46 1.81 -0.52
C LYS A 293 1.27 2.62 0.02
N PRO A 294 0.02 2.28 -0.35
CA PRO A 294 -1.17 3.01 0.12
C PRO A 294 -1.25 3.17 1.65
N SER A 295 -0.87 2.15 2.42
CA SER A 295 -0.83 2.24 3.88
C SER A 295 0.14 3.31 4.39
N GLN A 296 1.32 3.42 3.78
CA GLN A 296 2.32 4.43 4.11
C GLN A 296 1.84 5.83 3.73
N ARG A 297 1.12 5.95 2.62
CA ARG A 297 0.51 7.21 2.17
C ARG A 297 -0.57 7.71 3.13
N LYS A 298 -1.46 6.82 3.56
CA LYS A 298 -2.46 7.08 4.61
C LYS A 298 -1.82 7.52 5.93
N ILE A 299 -0.76 6.83 6.36
CA ILE A 299 0.02 7.22 7.56
C ILE A 299 0.61 8.62 7.40
N PHE A 300 1.23 8.92 6.27
CA PHE A 300 1.82 10.24 6.02
C PHE A 300 0.75 11.33 5.99
N TYR A 301 -0.35 11.13 5.27
CA TYR A 301 -1.50 12.02 5.23
C TYR A 301 -2.04 12.32 6.63
N GLY A 302 -2.34 11.29 7.43
CA GLY A 302 -2.83 11.48 8.79
C GLY A 302 -1.81 12.12 9.72
N SER A 303 -0.52 11.90 9.51
CA SER A 303 0.56 12.57 10.26
C SER A 303 0.62 14.07 9.96
N VAL A 304 0.46 14.46 8.69
CA VAL A 304 0.38 15.87 8.27
C VAL A 304 -0.90 16.51 8.82
N LEU A 305 -2.05 15.85 8.69
CA LEU A 305 -3.34 16.33 9.17
C LEU A 305 -3.35 16.54 10.69
N LYS A 306 -2.73 15.62 11.44
CA LYS A 306 -2.57 15.73 12.91
C LYS A 306 -1.51 16.75 13.34
N ASN A 307 -0.74 17.30 12.39
CA ASN A 307 0.32 18.28 12.61
C ASN A 307 1.39 17.82 13.63
N ILE A 308 1.85 16.57 13.50
CA ILE A 308 2.84 15.98 14.42
C ILE A 308 4.29 16.32 14.05
N LEU A 309 4.57 17.53 13.56
CA LEU A 309 5.94 17.95 13.23
C LEU A 309 6.74 18.33 14.49
N LYS A 310 6.11 19.11 15.38
CA LYS A 310 6.72 19.59 16.63
C LYS A 310 6.44 18.67 17.81
N ASN A 311 5.21 18.18 17.91
CA ASN A 311 4.76 17.37 19.03
C ASN A 311 4.83 15.89 18.68
N GLU A 312 5.28 15.08 19.64
CA GLU A 312 5.24 13.62 19.51
C GLU A 312 3.88 13.05 19.91
N VAL A 313 3.54 11.91 19.31
CA VAL A 313 2.30 11.19 19.55
C VAL A 313 2.59 9.70 19.73
N LYS A 314 1.82 9.02 20.57
CA LYS A 314 1.93 7.55 20.71
C LYS A 314 1.56 6.88 19.38
N VAL A 315 2.29 5.82 19.00
CA VAL A 315 2.00 5.08 17.76
C VAL A 315 0.57 4.53 17.75
N ALA A 316 0.07 4.02 18.87
CA ALA A 316 -1.33 3.55 18.98
C ALA A 316 -2.37 4.68 18.78
N GLN A 317 -2.08 5.89 19.26
CA GLN A 317 -2.97 7.04 19.06
C GLN A 317 -2.94 7.54 17.60
N LEU A 318 -1.76 7.49 16.97
CA LEU A 318 -1.62 7.83 15.56
C LEU A 318 -2.33 6.81 14.67
N SER A 319 -2.22 5.51 14.97
CA SER A 319 -2.92 4.47 14.19
C SER A 319 -4.43 4.64 14.23
N GLY A 320 -5.02 4.88 15.40
CA GLY A 320 -6.47 5.13 15.51
C GLY A 320 -6.90 6.39 14.74
N PHE A 321 -6.12 7.47 14.83
CA PHE A 321 -6.41 8.70 14.10
C PHE A 321 -6.33 8.52 12.57
N VAL A 322 -5.29 7.84 12.08
CA VAL A 322 -5.15 7.53 10.64
C VAL A 322 -6.27 6.59 10.18
N SER A 323 -6.67 5.62 11.00
CA SER A 323 -7.76 4.70 10.67
C SER A 323 -9.08 5.44 10.44
N ASP A 324 -9.40 6.41 11.31
CA ASP A 324 -10.59 7.25 11.20
C ASP A 324 -10.50 8.23 10.00
N LYS A 325 -9.44 9.04 9.94
CA LYS A 325 -9.34 10.15 8.97
C LYS A 325 -8.94 9.73 7.57
N ALA A 326 -8.21 8.64 7.42
CA ALA A 326 -7.78 8.13 6.12
C ALA A 326 -8.50 6.85 5.72
N LYS A 327 -9.62 6.49 6.40
CA LYS A 327 -10.45 5.32 6.09
C LYS A 327 -9.63 4.04 5.88
N TYR A 328 -8.82 3.67 6.88
CA TYR A 328 -8.04 2.44 6.79
C TYR A 328 -8.87 1.24 7.26
N HIS A 329 -9.02 0.22 6.42
CA HIS A 329 -9.93 -0.90 6.68
C HIS A 329 -9.27 -2.21 7.11
N HIS A 330 -7.94 -2.31 7.14
CA HIS A 330 -7.21 -3.57 7.43
C HIS A 330 -6.81 -3.75 8.90
N GLY A 331 -7.44 -3.00 9.80
CA GLY A 331 -7.19 -3.04 11.24
C GLY A 331 -5.93 -2.29 11.70
N GLU A 332 -5.97 -1.76 12.92
CA GLU A 332 -4.93 -0.88 13.44
C GLU A 332 -3.57 -1.57 13.68
N VAL A 333 -3.56 -2.89 13.93
CA VAL A 333 -2.31 -3.63 14.19
C VAL A 333 -1.38 -3.60 12.98
N SER A 334 -1.93 -3.79 11.78
CA SER A 334 -1.17 -3.68 10.53
C SER A 334 -0.59 -2.27 10.35
N LEU A 335 -1.41 -1.26 10.68
CA LEU A 335 -1.05 0.15 10.60
C LEU A 335 0.05 0.53 11.59
N GLN A 336 -0.01 0.04 12.83
CA GLN A 336 1.03 0.22 13.85
C GLN A 336 2.37 -0.37 13.37
N GLY A 337 2.36 -1.58 12.81
CA GLY A 337 3.55 -2.19 12.21
C GLY A 337 4.13 -1.36 11.06
N ALA A 338 3.28 -0.79 10.20
CA ALA A 338 3.70 0.09 9.13
C ALA A 338 4.29 1.42 9.63
N ILE A 339 3.69 2.04 10.67
CA ILE A 339 4.23 3.25 11.32
C ILE A 339 5.62 2.97 11.90
N VAL A 340 5.79 1.84 12.60
CA VAL A 340 7.08 1.42 13.16
C VAL A 340 8.13 1.31 12.05
N LYS A 341 7.82 0.61 10.96
CA LYS A 341 8.73 0.45 9.81
C LYS A 341 9.09 1.78 9.13
N MET A 342 8.15 2.72 9.03
CA MET A 342 8.43 4.07 8.49
C MET A 342 9.35 4.91 9.39
N ALA A 343 9.38 4.61 10.70
CA ALA A 343 10.21 5.31 11.68
C ALA A 343 11.58 4.68 11.92
N GLN A 344 11.75 3.38 11.62
CA GLN A 344 12.98 2.63 11.84
C GLN A 344 14.21 3.29 11.18
N ASN A 345 15.34 3.28 11.90
CA ASN A 345 16.53 4.01 11.52
C ASN A 345 17.85 3.21 11.65
N PHE A 346 17.80 1.91 11.96
CA PHE A 346 18.98 1.04 12.08
C PHE A 346 19.59 0.67 10.70
N ILE A 347 20.81 0.14 10.70
CA ILE A 347 21.54 -0.21 9.46
C ILE A 347 20.77 -1.27 8.66
N GLY A 348 20.49 -0.98 7.39
CA GLY A 348 19.68 -1.85 6.52
C GLY A 348 18.16 -1.59 6.56
N SER A 349 17.70 -0.58 7.32
CA SER A 349 16.33 -0.05 7.25
C SER A 349 16.26 1.20 6.35
N ASN A 350 15.64 2.30 6.79
CA ASN A 350 15.48 3.51 5.99
C ASN A 350 16.75 4.38 5.99
N ASN A 351 17.25 4.76 4.80
CA ASN A 351 18.28 5.80 4.67
C ASN A 351 17.77 7.18 5.10
N LEU A 352 16.47 7.43 4.92
CA LEU A 352 15.78 8.63 5.38
C LEU A 352 14.37 8.25 5.86
N ASN A 353 14.24 8.02 7.16
CA ASN A 353 12.97 7.74 7.82
C ASN A 353 12.07 8.99 7.85
N VAL A 354 10.85 8.87 7.31
CA VAL A 354 9.86 9.97 7.21
C VAL A 354 9.24 10.26 8.58
N LEU A 355 9.16 9.24 9.43
CA LEU A 355 8.79 9.36 10.84
C LEU A 355 10.03 9.18 11.71
N THR A 356 10.03 9.77 12.90
CA THR A 356 11.15 9.64 13.85
C THR A 356 10.87 8.57 14.91
N PRO A 357 11.86 7.76 15.29
CA PRO A 357 11.69 6.72 16.30
C PRO A 357 11.97 7.28 17.70
N ASN A 358 10.93 7.74 18.41
CA ASN A 358 11.06 8.18 19.81
C ASN A 358 10.67 7.03 20.76
N GLY A 359 11.66 6.22 21.10
CA GLY A 359 11.48 4.99 21.90
C GLY A 359 12.17 3.80 21.24
N GLN A 360 11.81 2.58 21.64
CA GLN A 360 12.35 1.35 21.06
C GLN A 360 11.55 0.91 19.83
N PHE A 361 11.98 1.33 18.63
CA PHE A 361 11.37 0.98 17.34
C PHE A 361 11.99 -0.26 16.67
N GLY A 362 12.78 -1.01 17.45
CA GLY A 362 13.51 -2.17 17.00
C GLY A 362 14.91 -1.79 16.53
N SER A 363 15.74 -2.81 16.38
CA SER A 363 17.17 -2.68 16.09
C SER A 363 17.62 -3.68 15.05
N ARG A 364 18.89 -3.58 14.66
CA ARG A 364 19.50 -4.55 13.75
C ARG A 364 19.63 -5.95 14.36
N ILE A 365 19.38 -6.14 15.66
CA ILE A 365 19.51 -7.43 16.34
C ILE A 365 18.50 -8.43 15.76
N LYS A 366 17.25 -8.01 15.59
CA LYS A 366 16.17 -8.81 15.00
C LYS A 366 15.55 -8.17 13.75
N GLY A 367 16.27 -7.26 13.09
CA GLY A 367 15.75 -6.58 11.90
C GLY A 367 14.49 -5.75 12.15
N GLY A 368 14.31 -5.23 13.37
CA GLY A 368 13.16 -4.43 13.75
C GLY A 368 12.03 -5.18 14.48
N ASP A 369 12.06 -6.51 14.53
CA ASP A 369 11.03 -7.32 15.21
C ASP A 369 11.13 -7.26 16.75
N ASP A 370 12.21 -6.65 17.27
CA ASP A 370 12.41 -6.30 18.67
C ASP A 370 11.83 -4.93 19.06
N ALA A 371 10.96 -4.35 18.22
CA ALA A 371 10.22 -3.14 18.54
C ALA A 371 9.29 -3.32 19.75
N SER A 372 9.16 -2.28 20.56
CA SER A 372 8.23 -2.28 21.69
C SER A 372 6.78 -2.10 21.21
N ALA A 373 5.82 -2.48 22.05
CA ALA A 373 4.41 -2.34 21.74
C ALA A 373 4.02 -0.87 21.44
N ALA A 374 3.14 -0.66 20.46
CA ALA A 374 2.73 0.66 19.96
C ALA A 374 2.21 1.64 21.03
N ARG A 375 1.78 1.14 22.19
CA ARG A 375 1.32 1.93 23.34
C ARG A 375 2.43 2.62 24.12
N TYR A 376 3.69 2.17 23.98
CA TYR A 376 4.85 2.67 24.74
C TYR A 376 5.80 3.54 23.93
N ILE A 377 5.62 3.57 22.61
CA ILE A 377 6.52 4.27 21.69
C ILE A 377 5.83 5.48 21.06
N PHE A 378 6.62 6.52 20.83
CA PHE A 378 6.17 7.80 20.30
C PHE A 378 6.81 8.08 18.95
N THR A 379 6.12 8.84 18.12
CA THR A 379 6.64 9.26 16.83
C THR A 379 6.21 10.68 16.51
N ARG A 380 6.94 11.30 15.58
CA ARG A 380 6.65 12.60 14.98
C ARG A 380 7.22 12.63 13.56
N LEU A 381 6.75 13.55 12.72
CA LEU A 381 7.32 13.76 11.39
C LEU A 381 8.80 14.16 11.51
N ASN A 382 9.63 13.66 10.60
CA ASN A 382 11.03 14.06 10.51
C ASN A 382 11.12 15.55 10.11
N GLU A 383 12.14 16.26 10.61
CA GLU A 383 12.38 17.66 10.26
C GLU A 383 12.62 17.85 8.76
N LEU A 384 13.07 16.81 8.05
CA LEU A 384 13.24 16.82 6.59
C LEU A 384 11.93 16.56 5.82
N SER A 385 10.90 16.00 6.46
CA SER A 385 9.67 15.61 5.75
C SER A 385 8.96 16.77 5.05
N PRO A 386 8.79 17.97 5.66
CA PRO A 386 8.18 19.11 4.97
C PRO A 386 9.03 19.68 3.83
N LEU A 387 10.34 19.45 3.84
CA LEU A 387 11.25 19.86 2.76
C LEU A 387 11.19 18.87 1.59
N ILE A 388 10.98 17.59 1.89
CA ILE A 388 10.82 16.55 0.87
C ILE A 388 9.43 16.63 0.25
N PHE A 389 8.38 16.74 1.06
CA PHE A 389 6.99 16.79 0.63
C PHE A 389 6.46 18.21 0.84
N ARG A 390 6.57 19.04 -0.21
CA ARG A 390 6.24 20.46 -0.15
C ARG A 390 4.73 20.66 -0.05
N LYS A 391 4.29 21.45 0.93
CA LYS A 391 2.86 21.77 1.13
C LYS A 391 2.24 22.47 -0.08
N GLU A 392 3.08 23.17 -0.84
CA GLU A 392 2.73 23.92 -2.03
C GLU A 392 2.32 23.00 -3.19
N ASP A 393 2.70 21.72 -3.15
CA ASP A 393 2.29 20.73 -4.14
C ASP A 393 0.87 20.20 -3.84
N ASN A 394 0.39 20.28 -2.59
CA ASN A 394 -0.89 19.69 -2.17
C ASN A 394 -2.08 20.07 -3.06
N PRO A 395 -2.28 21.35 -3.48
CA PRO A 395 -3.46 21.72 -4.28
C PRO A 395 -3.49 21.12 -5.69
N VAL A 396 -2.37 20.59 -6.19
CA VAL A 396 -2.25 20.00 -7.53
C VAL A 396 -2.16 18.48 -7.51
N LEU A 397 -2.30 17.86 -6.34
CA LEU A 397 -2.38 16.40 -6.19
C LEU A 397 -3.82 15.92 -6.38
N ASN A 398 -3.98 14.71 -6.92
CA ASN A 398 -5.27 14.07 -7.08
C ASN A 398 -5.66 13.36 -5.77
N TYR A 399 -6.68 13.86 -5.08
CA TYR A 399 -7.18 13.27 -3.85
C TYR A 399 -8.23 12.19 -4.10
N VAL A 400 -8.14 11.09 -3.35
CA VAL A 400 -9.11 9.99 -3.43
C VAL A 400 -10.35 10.35 -2.61
N ASN A 401 -11.52 10.04 -3.15
CA ASN A 401 -12.77 10.05 -2.39
C ASN A 401 -13.07 8.62 -1.90
N ASP A 402 -13.17 8.44 -0.59
CA ASP A 402 -13.49 7.17 0.07
C ASP A 402 -14.68 7.39 1.03
N GLU A 403 -15.79 6.71 0.75
CA GLU A 403 -17.05 6.83 1.50
C GLU A 403 -17.59 8.27 1.61
N GLY A 404 -17.38 9.08 0.56
CA GLY A 404 -17.80 10.49 0.50
C GLY A 404 -16.82 11.46 1.17
N ASP A 405 -15.79 10.95 1.86
CA ASP A 405 -14.76 11.76 2.50
C ASP A 405 -13.52 11.85 1.59
N THR A 406 -12.94 13.04 1.45
CA THR A 406 -11.65 13.22 0.76
C THR A 406 -10.52 12.76 1.67
N VAL A 407 -9.78 11.72 1.25
CA VAL A 407 -8.71 11.08 2.05
C VAL A 407 -7.32 11.48 1.52
N GLU A 408 -6.33 10.59 1.50
CA GLU A 408 -5.00 10.85 0.96
C GLU A 408 -4.99 10.97 -0.57
N PRO A 409 -3.95 11.59 -1.18
CA PRO A 409 -3.82 11.61 -2.63
C PRO A 409 -3.48 10.24 -3.22
N GLU A 410 -3.70 10.05 -4.52
CA GLU A 410 -3.29 8.83 -5.22
C GLU A 410 -1.77 8.61 -5.13
N THR A 411 -0.99 9.68 -5.28
CA THR A 411 0.45 9.72 -5.03
C THR A 411 0.83 11.09 -4.48
N TYR A 412 1.88 11.14 -3.65
CA TYR A 412 2.56 12.39 -3.35
C TYR A 412 3.62 12.71 -4.41
N ALA A 413 4.11 13.93 -4.38
CA ALA A 413 5.22 14.36 -5.23
C ALA A 413 6.38 14.86 -4.35
N PRO A 414 7.16 13.96 -3.72
CA PRO A 414 8.38 14.39 -3.04
C PRO A 414 9.33 15.07 -4.03
N ILE A 415 10.26 15.93 -3.56
CA ILE A 415 11.24 16.61 -4.43
C ILE A 415 12.43 15.73 -4.84
N ILE A 416 12.58 14.56 -4.22
CA ILE A 416 13.52 13.48 -4.60
C ILE A 416 12.80 12.13 -4.67
N PRO A 417 13.25 11.17 -5.50
CA PRO A 417 12.63 9.85 -5.64
C PRO A 417 12.85 9.02 -4.38
N MET A 418 11.89 9.07 -3.46
CA MET A 418 11.98 8.39 -2.17
C MET A 418 12.04 6.85 -2.31
N ILE A 419 11.55 6.30 -3.43
CA ILE A 419 11.68 4.88 -3.77
C ILE A 419 13.15 4.44 -3.87
N LEU A 420 14.04 5.30 -4.36
CA LEU A 420 15.48 5.03 -4.42
C LEU A 420 16.17 5.36 -3.09
N VAL A 421 15.67 6.33 -2.34
CA VAL A 421 16.22 6.68 -1.03
C VAL A 421 16.08 5.52 -0.07
N ASN A 422 14.85 5.04 0.14
CA ASN A 422 14.56 4.02 1.16
C ASN A 422 14.46 2.61 0.58
N GLY A 423 14.44 2.44 -0.75
CA GLY A 423 14.20 1.14 -1.35
C GLY A 423 12.79 0.60 -1.03
N THR A 424 12.54 -0.63 -1.45
CA THR A 424 11.33 -1.35 -1.09
C THR A 424 11.51 -2.86 -1.27
N GLN A 425 10.69 -3.62 -0.55
CA GLN A 425 10.45 -5.01 -0.84
C GLN A 425 8.94 -5.27 -0.79
N GLY A 426 8.42 -5.97 -1.80
CA GLY A 426 7.01 -6.26 -1.94
C GLY A 426 6.76 -7.51 -2.74
N ILE A 427 5.76 -8.29 -2.33
CA ILE A 427 5.30 -9.48 -3.03
C ILE A 427 3.79 -9.33 -3.15
N GLY A 428 3.29 -9.30 -4.38
CA GLY A 428 1.87 -9.30 -4.70
C GLY A 428 1.51 -10.50 -5.58
N THR A 429 0.33 -10.46 -6.19
CA THR A 429 -0.15 -11.52 -7.06
C THR A 429 0.51 -11.45 -8.43
N GLY A 430 1.40 -12.41 -8.72
CA GLY A 430 2.13 -12.50 -9.99
C GLY A 430 3.33 -11.55 -10.13
N PHE A 431 3.47 -10.57 -9.22
CA PHE A 431 4.53 -9.58 -9.23
C PHE A 431 5.28 -9.55 -7.90
N SER A 432 6.57 -9.20 -7.97
CA SER A 432 7.37 -8.86 -6.80
C SER A 432 8.30 -7.73 -7.14
N THR A 433 8.72 -6.98 -6.13
CA THR A 433 9.61 -5.85 -6.29
C THR A 433 10.66 -5.84 -5.19
N THR A 434 11.89 -5.60 -5.60
CA THR A 434 13.04 -5.38 -4.72
C THR A 434 13.83 -4.21 -5.28
N VAL A 435 13.83 -3.10 -4.55
CA VAL A 435 14.62 -1.91 -4.86
C VAL A 435 15.55 -1.67 -3.67
N PRO A 436 16.88 -1.66 -3.84
CA PRO A 436 17.79 -1.35 -2.75
C PRO A 436 17.80 0.15 -2.44
N CYS A 437 18.40 0.52 -1.33
CA CYS A 437 18.55 1.92 -0.94
C CYS A 437 19.77 2.56 -1.63
N TYR A 438 19.69 3.85 -1.91
CA TYR A 438 20.75 4.67 -2.52
C TYR A 438 21.01 5.93 -1.69
N ASN A 439 22.15 6.57 -1.95
CA ASN A 439 22.58 7.75 -1.22
C ASN A 439 21.76 8.98 -1.63
N PRO A 440 21.03 9.64 -0.70
CA PRO A 440 20.26 10.85 -1.01
C PRO A 440 21.09 11.96 -1.67
N LYS A 441 22.37 12.11 -1.29
CA LYS A 441 23.25 13.12 -1.87
C LYS A 441 23.55 12.85 -3.35
N GLU A 442 23.73 11.58 -3.72
CA GLU A 442 23.97 11.19 -5.12
C GLU A 442 22.70 11.35 -5.96
N ILE A 443 21.54 11.01 -5.39
CA ILE A 443 20.23 11.23 -6.01
C ILE A 443 20.03 12.72 -6.32
N ILE A 444 20.23 13.60 -5.33
CA ILE A 444 20.09 15.06 -5.53
C ILE A 444 21.05 15.57 -6.62
N LYS A 445 22.32 15.15 -6.59
CA LYS A 445 23.31 15.52 -7.61
C LYS A 445 22.91 15.06 -9.02
N ASN A 446 22.35 13.86 -9.14
CA ASN A 446 21.85 13.35 -10.42
C ASN A 446 20.68 14.17 -10.93
N ILE A 447 19.70 14.51 -10.08
CA ILE A 447 18.55 15.35 -10.47
C ILE A 447 19.03 16.73 -10.90
N LEU A 448 19.93 17.36 -10.15
CA LEU A 448 20.54 18.64 -10.54
C LEU A 448 21.23 18.54 -11.92
N GLY A 449 21.95 17.44 -12.17
CA GLY A 449 22.53 17.17 -13.48
C GLY A 449 21.47 17.00 -14.59
N MET A 450 20.34 16.34 -14.31
CA MET A 450 19.23 16.20 -15.25
C MET A 450 18.54 17.54 -15.55
N ILE A 451 18.43 18.42 -14.55
CA ILE A 451 17.97 19.80 -14.75
C ILE A 451 18.93 20.55 -15.70
N ASP A 452 20.24 20.27 -15.63
CA ASP A 452 21.25 20.81 -16.56
C ASP A 452 21.29 20.09 -17.93
N GLY A 453 20.32 19.22 -18.23
CA GLY A 453 20.25 18.46 -19.49
C GLY A 453 21.22 17.28 -19.59
N LYS A 454 21.83 16.84 -18.48
CA LYS A 454 22.73 15.68 -18.45
C LYS A 454 21.94 14.39 -18.18
N GLU A 455 22.41 13.28 -18.72
CA GLU A 455 21.83 11.98 -18.39
C GLU A 455 22.10 11.57 -16.93
N ALA A 456 21.18 10.77 -16.37
CA ALA A 456 21.30 10.25 -15.02
C ALA A 456 22.52 9.32 -14.91
N LYS A 457 23.43 9.60 -13.97
CA LYS A 457 24.58 8.73 -13.73
C LYS A 457 24.16 7.49 -12.96
N ASN A 458 24.83 6.37 -13.25
CA ASN A 458 24.65 5.15 -12.48
C ASN A 458 25.08 5.36 -11.01
N MET A 459 24.34 4.76 -10.07
CA MET A 459 24.60 4.83 -8.64
C MET A 459 24.75 3.42 -8.08
N LYS A 460 25.65 3.24 -7.12
CA LYS A 460 25.76 1.96 -6.39
C LYS A 460 24.82 1.96 -5.18
N PRO A 461 24.25 0.82 -4.79
CA PRO A 461 23.49 0.71 -3.55
C PRO A 461 24.30 1.24 -2.37
N TRP A 462 23.61 1.91 -1.45
CA TRP A 462 24.21 2.54 -0.29
C TRP A 462 23.24 2.51 0.89
N TYR A 463 23.75 2.17 2.07
CA TYR A 463 22.97 2.06 3.30
C TYR A 463 23.59 2.93 4.39
N ARG A 464 22.76 3.74 5.04
CA ARG A 464 23.20 4.69 6.06
C ARG A 464 23.90 3.98 7.21
N TRP A 465 25.11 4.44 7.52
CA TRP A 465 26.02 3.93 8.57
C TRP A 465 26.53 2.49 8.39
N PHE A 466 26.29 1.86 7.24
CA PHE A 466 26.95 0.60 6.93
C PHE A 466 28.46 0.83 6.77
N LYS A 467 29.27 0.05 7.50
CA LYS A 467 30.74 0.22 7.50
C LYS A 467 31.44 -0.67 6.47
N GLY A 468 30.78 -1.74 6.03
CA GLY A 468 31.34 -2.70 5.09
C GLY A 468 31.43 -2.17 3.66
N THR A 469 31.83 -3.03 2.74
CA THR A 469 31.99 -2.66 1.32
C THR A 469 30.83 -3.15 0.49
N ILE A 470 30.47 -2.36 -0.52
CA ILE A 470 29.50 -2.73 -1.55
C ILE A 470 30.20 -2.67 -2.90
N THR A 471 30.38 -3.81 -3.54
CA THR A 471 31.10 -3.97 -4.81
C THR A 471 30.18 -4.54 -5.88
N LYS A 472 30.42 -4.17 -7.14
CA LYS A 472 29.69 -4.73 -8.28
C LYS A 472 30.28 -6.12 -8.57
N SER A 473 29.45 -7.15 -8.54
CA SER A 473 29.85 -8.55 -8.82
C SER A 473 29.34 -9.06 -10.18
N GLY A 474 28.34 -8.39 -10.76
CA GLY A 474 27.82 -8.65 -12.10
C GLY A 474 27.01 -7.44 -12.60
N ASP A 475 26.41 -7.52 -13.78
CA ASP A 475 25.72 -6.36 -14.39
C ASP A 475 24.60 -5.80 -13.52
N THR A 476 23.81 -6.68 -12.94
CA THR A 476 22.64 -6.35 -12.09
C THR A 476 22.80 -6.84 -10.65
N THR A 477 24.02 -7.24 -10.26
CA THR A 477 24.27 -7.84 -8.94
C THR A 477 25.42 -7.13 -8.22
N TYR A 478 25.14 -6.69 -7.01
CA TYR A 478 26.10 -6.16 -6.07
C TYR A 478 26.33 -7.16 -4.94
N GLU A 479 27.52 -7.12 -4.35
CA GLU A 479 27.85 -7.90 -3.17
C GLU A 479 28.08 -6.94 -2.00
N THR A 480 27.43 -7.22 -0.87
CA THR A 480 27.66 -6.53 0.40
C THR A 480 28.54 -7.40 1.27
N LYS A 481 29.63 -6.84 1.78
CA LYS A 481 30.65 -7.57 2.54
C LYS A 481 30.83 -6.96 3.92
N GLY A 482 30.82 -7.81 4.94
CA GLY A 482 31.07 -7.45 6.34
C GLY A 482 32.56 -7.12 6.59
N ILE A 483 32.88 -6.72 7.81
CA ILE A 483 34.26 -6.43 8.23
C ILE A 483 34.66 -7.40 9.33
N TYR A 484 35.84 -8.00 9.17
CA TYR A 484 36.50 -8.77 10.20
C TYR A 484 37.97 -8.36 10.31
N GLN A 485 38.57 -8.65 11.47
CA GLN A 485 39.96 -8.42 11.80
C GLN A 485 40.55 -9.70 12.37
N GLU A 486 41.72 -10.10 11.89
CA GLU A 486 42.47 -11.23 12.45
C GLU A 486 43.20 -10.76 13.72
N LEU A 487 43.01 -11.46 14.84
CA LEU A 487 43.64 -11.11 16.12
C LEU A 487 44.91 -11.95 16.41
N GLY A 488 45.26 -12.85 15.50
CA GLY A 488 46.34 -13.83 15.67
C GLY A 488 45.83 -15.17 16.21
N GLY A 489 46.60 -16.23 15.97
CA GLY A 489 46.16 -17.61 16.25
C GLY A 489 45.02 -18.04 15.33
N ASP A 490 44.08 -18.82 15.87
CA ASP A 490 42.84 -19.24 15.21
C ASP A 490 41.66 -18.33 15.62
N VAL A 491 41.88 -17.02 15.81
CA VAL A 491 40.88 -16.06 16.33
C VAL A 491 40.66 -14.89 15.38
N ILE A 492 39.38 -14.58 15.11
CA ILE A 492 38.97 -13.38 14.37
C ILE A 492 37.95 -12.56 15.15
N ARG A 493 37.85 -11.28 14.82
CA ARG A 493 36.86 -10.35 15.33
C ARG A 493 36.05 -9.73 14.21
N ILE A 494 34.75 -9.98 14.20
CA ILE A 494 33.79 -9.39 13.26
C ILE A 494 33.26 -8.08 13.85
N THR A 495 33.36 -7.00 13.08
CA THR A 495 32.91 -5.65 13.47
C THR A 495 31.76 -5.13 12.61
N GLU A 496 31.41 -5.82 11.52
CA GLU A 496 30.26 -5.50 10.69
C GLU A 496 29.75 -6.74 9.95
N LEU A 497 28.42 -6.86 9.83
CA LEU A 497 27.75 -7.94 9.08
C LEU A 497 27.18 -7.41 7.76
N PRO A 498 27.02 -8.26 6.72
CA PRO A 498 26.37 -7.89 5.47
C PRO A 498 24.95 -7.34 5.65
N ILE A 499 24.47 -6.59 4.66
CA ILE A 499 23.14 -5.98 4.73
C ILE A 499 22.03 -7.04 4.72
N GLY A 500 21.11 -6.94 5.68
CA GLY A 500 20.03 -7.90 5.88
C GLY A 500 20.48 -9.22 6.50
N VAL A 501 21.63 -9.24 7.17
CA VAL A 501 22.02 -10.30 8.12
C VAL A 501 21.91 -9.70 9.52
N TRP A 502 20.94 -10.18 10.29
CA TRP A 502 20.65 -9.68 11.64
C TRP A 502 21.50 -10.39 12.69
N THR A 503 21.80 -9.71 13.80
CA THR A 503 22.72 -10.23 14.82
C THR A 503 22.24 -11.55 15.41
N GLU A 504 20.96 -11.68 15.75
CA GLU A 504 20.44 -12.92 16.35
C GLU A 504 20.42 -14.08 15.35
N GLN A 505 20.02 -13.81 14.10
CA GLN A 505 20.10 -14.78 13.01
C GLN A 505 21.54 -15.27 12.78
N TYR A 506 22.52 -14.35 12.87
CA TYR A 506 23.93 -14.70 12.73
C TYR A 506 24.43 -15.55 13.89
N LYS A 507 24.00 -15.26 15.12
CA LYS A 507 24.35 -16.07 16.31
C LYS A 507 23.79 -17.48 16.24
N GLU A 508 22.55 -17.65 15.77
CA GLU A 508 21.97 -18.98 15.51
C GLU A 508 22.81 -19.75 14.49
N PHE A 509 23.25 -19.06 13.43
CA PHE A 509 24.18 -19.63 12.47
C PHE A 509 25.52 -20.05 13.12
N LEU A 510 26.15 -19.20 13.93
CA LEU A 510 27.40 -19.54 14.63
C LEU A 510 27.23 -20.73 15.58
N LYS A 511 26.11 -20.83 16.29
CA LYS A 511 25.77 -22.00 17.11
C LYS A 511 25.68 -23.29 16.28
N SER A 512 25.11 -23.22 15.07
CA SER A 512 24.94 -24.40 14.20
C SER A 512 26.27 -24.98 13.68
N VAL A 513 27.32 -24.14 13.57
CA VAL A 513 28.66 -24.54 13.09
C VAL A 513 29.67 -24.72 14.23
N ARG A 514 29.21 -24.63 15.48
CA ARG A 514 30.03 -24.85 16.68
C ARG A 514 30.21 -26.35 16.95
N ILE A 515 31.42 -26.73 17.32
CA ILE A 515 31.77 -28.09 17.75
C ILE A 515 31.16 -28.34 19.13
N GLU A 516 30.31 -29.36 19.23
CA GLU A 516 29.66 -29.77 20.50
C GLU A 516 30.46 -30.85 21.22
N ASP A 517 31.01 -31.82 20.48
CA ASP A 517 31.85 -32.90 20.99
C ASP A 517 33.17 -32.98 20.21
N PRO A 518 34.31 -32.64 20.84
CA PRO A 518 35.64 -32.74 20.21
C PRO A 518 36.02 -34.17 19.77
N LYS A 519 35.39 -35.21 20.34
CA LYS A 519 35.69 -36.62 20.03
C LYS A 519 34.92 -37.15 18.81
N LYS A 520 33.90 -36.42 18.33
CA LYS A 520 33.14 -36.74 17.10
C LYS A 520 33.09 -35.52 16.16
N PRO A 521 34.23 -35.14 15.55
CA PRO A 521 34.28 -33.96 14.70
C PRO A 521 33.46 -34.17 13.42
N VAL A 522 32.36 -33.43 13.29
CA VAL A 522 31.60 -33.34 12.04
C VAL A 522 32.25 -32.29 11.15
N LYS A 523 32.58 -32.61 9.89
CA LYS A 523 33.22 -31.68 8.93
C LYS A 523 32.49 -30.34 8.76
N SER A 524 31.19 -30.28 9.04
CA SER A 524 30.38 -29.05 8.97
C SER A 524 30.55 -28.11 10.17
N LYS A 525 31.18 -28.56 11.26
CA LYS A 525 31.43 -27.79 12.49
C LYS A 525 32.92 -27.45 12.58
N TYR A 526 33.25 -26.17 12.75
CA TYR A 526 34.62 -25.66 12.64
C TYR A 526 34.93 -24.50 13.61
N ILE A 527 33.97 -24.10 14.44
CA ILE A 527 34.12 -23.09 15.49
C ILE A 527 34.19 -23.80 16.85
N ASP A 528 35.18 -23.44 17.69
CA ASP A 528 35.27 -23.91 19.07
C ASP A 528 34.33 -23.11 19.98
N ASP A 529 34.48 -21.78 19.94
CA ASP A 529 33.67 -20.87 20.73
C ASP A 529 33.51 -19.49 20.06
N PHE A 530 32.51 -18.73 20.49
CA PHE A 530 32.34 -17.35 20.08
C PHE A 530 31.78 -16.49 21.21
N VAL A 531 32.23 -15.23 21.28
CA VAL A 531 31.80 -14.24 22.27
C VAL A 531 31.17 -13.06 21.54
N ASP A 532 29.91 -12.76 21.88
CA ASP A 532 29.15 -11.64 21.33
C ASP A 532 29.12 -10.46 22.32
N ASN A 533 29.79 -9.37 21.96
CA ASN A 533 29.79 -8.09 22.68
C ASN A 533 29.04 -6.99 21.90
N SER A 534 28.21 -7.37 20.93
CA SER A 534 27.45 -6.45 20.09
C SER A 534 26.43 -5.64 20.89
N ASN A 535 26.00 -4.52 20.32
CA ASN A 535 24.90 -3.71 20.84
C ASN A 535 23.87 -3.42 19.73
N ASP A 536 22.83 -2.66 20.05
CA ASP A 536 21.73 -2.32 19.13
C ASP A 536 22.18 -1.67 17.80
N ASN A 537 23.38 -1.09 17.76
CA ASN A 537 23.91 -0.35 16.60
C ASN A 537 25.16 -0.98 15.98
N ASP A 538 26.08 -1.48 16.80
CA ASP A 538 27.41 -1.94 16.38
C ASP A 538 27.61 -3.43 16.67
N ILE A 539 28.26 -4.12 15.73
CA ILE A 539 28.64 -5.54 15.84
C ILE A 539 30.02 -5.66 16.49
N ASP A 540 30.16 -6.60 17.40
CA ASP A 540 31.45 -6.99 17.99
C ASP A 540 31.40 -8.46 18.39
N ILE A 541 31.73 -9.35 17.45
CA ILE A 541 31.70 -10.80 17.66
C ILE A 541 33.12 -11.34 17.50
N THR A 542 33.63 -11.98 18.54
CA THR A 542 34.93 -12.68 18.49
C THR A 542 34.68 -14.16 18.30
N ILE A 543 35.33 -14.77 17.30
CA ILE A 543 35.20 -16.19 16.96
C ILE A 543 36.54 -16.85 17.16
N THR A 544 36.54 -17.98 17.86
CA THR A 544 37.70 -18.87 18.03
C THR A 544 37.45 -20.15 17.21
N PHE A 545 38.30 -20.40 16.23
CA PHE A 545 38.27 -21.59 15.39
C PHE A 545 39.02 -22.74 16.02
N ALA A 546 38.65 -23.96 15.62
CA ALA A 546 39.45 -25.14 15.89
C ALA A 546 40.85 -25.02 15.27
N GLN A 547 41.84 -25.62 15.93
CA GLN A 547 43.24 -25.45 15.59
C GLN A 547 43.55 -25.69 14.10
N GLY A 548 44.15 -24.70 13.45
CA GLY A 548 44.58 -24.74 12.04
C GLY A 548 43.46 -24.51 11.01
N ARG A 549 42.19 -24.49 11.40
CA ARG A 549 41.05 -24.29 10.48
C ARG A 549 40.99 -22.89 9.90
N LEU A 550 41.33 -21.87 10.70
CA LEU A 550 41.32 -20.49 10.19
C LEU A 550 42.33 -20.33 9.05
N ARG A 551 43.54 -20.86 9.22
CA ARG A 551 44.59 -20.84 8.19
C ARG A 551 44.20 -21.61 6.94
N GLU A 552 43.53 -22.76 7.09
CA GLU A 552 42.98 -23.53 5.97
C GLU A 552 41.99 -22.70 5.15
N PHE A 553 41.04 -22.03 5.81
CA PHE A 553 40.03 -21.22 5.13
C PHE A 553 40.58 -19.95 4.49
N ILE A 554 41.57 -19.31 5.12
CA ILE A 554 42.25 -18.15 4.52
C ILE A 554 43.03 -18.58 3.27
N LYS A 555 43.80 -19.68 3.35
CA LYS A 555 44.60 -20.18 2.22
C LYS A 555 43.72 -20.56 1.02
N ASN A 556 42.54 -21.12 1.26
CA ASN A 556 41.60 -21.53 0.22
C ASN A 556 40.64 -20.40 -0.22
N ASN A 557 40.77 -19.19 0.35
CA ASN A 557 39.86 -18.07 0.12
C ASN A 557 38.37 -18.41 0.40
N GLU A 558 38.12 -19.27 1.38
CA GLU A 558 36.78 -19.77 1.74
C GLU A 558 36.19 -19.08 2.97
N LEU A 559 37.00 -18.37 3.75
CA LEU A 559 36.62 -17.84 5.08
C LEU A 559 35.31 -17.05 5.03
N GLU A 560 35.21 -16.11 4.09
CA GLU A 560 34.05 -15.22 3.96
C GLU A 560 32.78 -15.98 3.59
N LYS A 561 32.90 -16.97 2.71
CA LYS A 561 31.81 -17.84 2.29
C LYS A 561 31.37 -18.76 3.44
N LYS A 562 32.32 -19.34 4.17
CA LYS A 562 32.04 -20.22 5.33
C LYS A 562 31.31 -19.45 6.42
N LEU A 563 31.79 -18.25 6.77
CA LEU A 563 31.20 -17.40 7.78
C LEU A 563 29.98 -16.60 7.31
N LYS A 564 29.56 -16.73 6.04
CA LYS A 564 28.45 -15.96 5.45
C LYS A 564 28.62 -14.45 5.63
N LEU A 565 29.85 -13.95 5.46
CA LEU A 565 30.22 -12.54 5.56
C LEU A 565 30.07 -11.77 4.23
N THR A 566 29.46 -12.40 3.22
CA THR A 566 29.00 -11.74 2.00
C THR A 566 27.53 -12.05 1.73
N LYS A 567 26.82 -11.09 1.12
CA LYS A 567 25.43 -11.26 0.68
C LYS A 567 25.15 -10.46 -0.58
N SER A 568 24.52 -11.11 -1.56
CA SER A 568 24.17 -10.50 -2.84
C SER A 568 22.94 -9.59 -2.72
N VAL A 569 22.99 -8.46 -3.43
CA VAL A 569 21.90 -7.50 -3.63
C VAL A 569 21.67 -7.40 -5.13
N ASN A 570 20.51 -7.86 -5.59
CA ASN A 570 20.17 -7.86 -7.01
C ASN A 570 19.22 -6.68 -7.33
N ILE A 571 19.47 -6.01 -8.47
CA ILE A 571 18.70 -4.85 -8.95
C ILE A 571 17.80 -5.15 -10.16
N SER A 572 17.70 -6.42 -10.58
CA SER A 572 16.96 -6.81 -11.80
C SER A 572 15.44 -6.88 -11.61
N ASN A 573 14.94 -6.84 -10.38
CA ASN A 573 13.52 -7.06 -10.04
C ASN A 573 12.83 -5.80 -9.53
N MET A 574 12.90 -4.71 -10.31
CA MET A 574 12.26 -3.44 -9.97
C MET A 574 10.92 -3.30 -10.69
N HIS A 575 9.86 -3.88 -10.12
CA HIS A 575 8.48 -3.65 -10.59
C HIS A 575 7.87 -2.53 -9.75
N LEU A 576 7.43 -1.44 -10.37
CA LEU A 576 6.83 -0.30 -9.67
C LEU A 576 5.61 0.17 -10.46
N TYR A 577 4.65 0.80 -9.77
CA TYR A 577 3.61 1.55 -10.47
C TYR A 577 4.23 2.81 -11.07
N ASN A 578 4.08 2.99 -12.39
CA ASN A 578 4.51 4.18 -13.10
C ASN A 578 3.59 5.39 -12.81
N LYS A 579 3.86 6.54 -13.45
CA LYS A 579 3.05 7.76 -13.23
C LYS A 579 1.60 7.64 -13.71
N ASP A 580 1.32 6.70 -14.60
CA ASP A 580 0.01 6.43 -15.19
C ASP A 580 -0.78 5.35 -14.42
N GLY A 581 -0.20 4.76 -13.37
CA GLY A 581 -0.85 3.76 -12.53
C GLY A 581 -0.74 2.31 -13.01
N PHE A 582 0.20 2.01 -13.93
CA PHE A 582 0.48 0.65 -14.41
C PHE A 582 1.77 0.08 -13.84
N ILE A 583 1.81 -1.24 -13.61
CA ILE A 583 3.03 -1.92 -13.15
C ILE A 583 4.00 -2.05 -14.32
N GLN A 584 5.16 -1.40 -14.19
CA GLN A 584 6.25 -1.48 -15.14
C GLN A 584 7.49 -2.09 -14.50
N LYS A 585 8.21 -2.92 -15.26
CA LYS A 585 9.54 -3.41 -14.87
C LYS A 585 10.59 -2.41 -15.37
N TYR A 586 11.41 -1.90 -14.46
CA TYR A 586 12.55 -1.04 -14.76
C TYR A 586 13.82 -1.88 -14.79
N GLN A 587 14.64 -1.73 -15.82
CA GLN A 587 15.86 -2.52 -15.99
C GLN A 587 17.03 -1.96 -15.18
N ASN A 588 17.03 -0.64 -14.97
CA ASN A 588 18.11 0.09 -14.33
C ASN A 588 17.56 1.31 -13.57
N ILE A 589 18.42 1.93 -12.77
CA ILE A 589 18.05 3.07 -11.93
C ILE A 589 17.80 4.32 -12.77
N GLN A 590 18.46 4.45 -13.92
CA GLN A 590 18.32 5.59 -14.82
C GLN A 590 16.89 5.68 -15.38
N GLU A 591 16.26 4.56 -15.71
CA GLU A 591 14.85 4.52 -16.14
C GLU A 591 13.91 4.99 -15.02
N VAL A 592 14.15 4.56 -13.77
CA VAL A 592 13.38 5.01 -12.60
C VAL A 592 13.55 6.51 -12.38
N MET A 593 14.78 7.02 -12.48
CA MET A 593 15.10 8.44 -12.34
C MET A 593 14.45 9.29 -13.43
N LYS A 594 14.47 8.81 -14.69
CA LYS A 594 13.86 9.49 -15.83
C LYS A 594 12.34 9.60 -15.68
N GLU A 595 11.68 8.48 -15.39
CA GLU A 595 10.22 8.44 -15.18
C GLU A 595 9.80 9.38 -14.04
N TYR A 596 10.53 9.33 -12.91
CA TYR A 596 10.30 10.20 -11.79
C TYR A 596 10.56 11.68 -12.13
N TYR A 597 11.61 11.98 -12.89
CA TYR A 597 11.94 13.34 -13.31
C TYR A 597 10.83 13.97 -14.15
N ASP A 598 10.33 13.22 -15.14
CA ASP A 598 9.23 13.68 -16.00
C ASP A 598 7.95 13.92 -15.18
N PHE A 599 7.64 13.01 -14.25
CA PHE A 599 6.54 13.18 -13.31
C PHE A 599 6.70 14.44 -12.45
N ARG A 600 7.87 14.62 -11.81
CA ARG A 600 8.11 15.72 -10.88
C ARG A 600 8.11 17.07 -11.60
N MET A 601 8.64 17.14 -12.83
CA MET A 601 8.63 18.36 -13.64
C MET A 601 7.19 18.80 -13.96
N ASN A 602 6.33 17.87 -14.38
CA ASN A 602 4.92 18.14 -14.62
C ASN A 602 4.21 18.69 -13.36
N ILE A 603 4.55 18.17 -12.18
CA ILE A 603 4.01 18.71 -10.92
C ILE A 603 4.47 20.15 -10.66
N TYR A 604 5.74 20.49 -10.94
CA TYR A 604 6.18 21.89 -10.83
C TYR A 604 5.47 22.81 -11.81
N ASP A 605 5.23 22.38 -13.04
CA ASP A 605 4.46 23.15 -14.04
C ASP A 605 3.03 23.40 -13.56
N LYS A 606 2.35 22.35 -13.07
CA LYS A 606 1.01 22.46 -12.47
C LYS A 606 1.01 23.38 -11.26
N ARG A 607 1.99 23.24 -10.36
CA ARG A 607 2.14 24.07 -9.15
C ARG A 607 2.37 25.54 -9.50
N LYS A 608 3.24 25.83 -10.48
CA LYS A 608 3.48 27.19 -10.98
C LYS A 608 2.19 27.78 -11.56
N ALA A 609 1.49 27.04 -12.42
CA ALA A 609 0.22 27.49 -13.00
C ALA A 609 -0.86 27.74 -11.93
N TYR A 610 -0.97 26.85 -10.93
CA TYR A 610 -1.88 27.01 -9.80
C TYR A 610 -1.55 28.27 -8.99
N ARG A 611 -0.28 28.49 -8.66
CA ARG A 611 0.16 29.66 -7.87
C ARG A 611 -0.07 30.97 -8.61
N ILE A 612 0.15 31.00 -9.92
CA ILE A 612 -0.16 32.16 -10.77
C ILE A 612 -1.66 32.48 -10.71
N LYS A 613 -2.54 31.49 -10.91
CA LYS A 613 -4.00 31.67 -10.82
C LYS A 613 -4.44 32.14 -9.43
N GLN A 614 -3.83 31.60 -8.38
CA GLN A 614 -4.09 32.00 -7.00
C GLN A 614 -3.74 33.48 -6.78
N LEU A 615 -2.54 33.90 -7.17
CA LEU A 615 -2.08 35.28 -7.04
C LEU A 615 -2.95 36.24 -7.87
N GLU A 616 -3.35 35.86 -9.09
CA GLU A 616 -4.28 36.63 -9.92
C GLU A 616 -5.65 36.80 -9.25
N ASN A 617 -6.19 35.74 -8.63
CA ASN A 617 -7.44 35.80 -7.88
C ASN A 617 -7.32 36.73 -6.67
N GLU A 618 -6.25 36.59 -5.89
CA GLU A 618 -5.97 37.43 -4.73
C GLU A 618 -5.81 38.91 -5.12
N LEU A 619 -5.12 39.20 -6.22
CA LEU A 619 -4.96 40.56 -6.75
C LEU A 619 -6.29 41.16 -7.18
N LYS A 620 -7.17 40.38 -7.83
CA LYS A 620 -8.53 40.84 -8.18
C LYS A 620 -9.34 41.17 -6.91
N ILE A 621 -9.31 40.31 -5.91
CA ILE A 621 -9.98 40.53 -4.61
C ILE A 621 -9.45 41.83 -3.96
N ILE A 622 -8.13 42.01 -3.88
CA ILE A 622 -7.53 43.22 -3.30
C ILE A 622 -7.89 44.46 -4.11
N SER A 623 -7.86 44.38 -5.45
CA SER A 623 -8.21 45.51 -6.32
C SER A 623 -9.67 45.93 -6.13
N ASN A 624 -10.59 44.97 -6.00
CA ASN A 624 -11.99 45.24 -5.70
C ASN A 624 -12.17 45.83 -4.29
N LYS A 625 -11.44 45.35 -3.28
CA LYS A 625 -11.44 45.95 -1.92
C LYS A 625 -10.95 47.39 -1.93
N VAL A 626 -9.84 47.68 -2.61
CA VAL A 626 -9.30 49.05 -2.74
C VAL A 626 -10.32 49.96 -3.42
N ARG A 627 -10.91 49.51 -4.54
CA ARG A 627 -11.94 50.28 -5.27
C ARG A 627 -13.17 50.54 -4.39
N PHE A 628 -13.63 49.54 -3.66
CA PHE A 628 -14.77 49.65 -2.74
C PHE A 628 -14.51 50.67 -1.62
N ILE A 629 -13.35 50.61 -0.96
CA ILE A 629 -13.01 51.58 0.10
C ILE A 629 -12.85 53.00 -0.47
N LYS A 630 -12.20 53.15 -1.64
CA LYS A 630 -12.04 54.47 -2.28
C LYS A 630 -13.39 55.11 -2.60
N ILE A 631 -14.33 54.37 -3.20
CA ILE A 631 -15.70 54.83 -3.47
C ILE A 631 -16.40 55.24 -2.16
N ARG A 632 -16.14 54.54 -1.05
CA ARG A 632 -16.75 54.85 0.25
C ARG A 632 -16.17 56.11 0.92
N ILE A 633 -14.89 56.37 0.74
CA ILE A 633 -14.18 57.52 1.34
C ILE A 633 -14.33 58.79 0.47
N GLU A 634 -14.27 58.66 -0.86
CA GLU A 634 -14.37 59.79 -1.78
C GLU A 634 -15.82 60.29 -1.85
N LYS A 635 -16.04 61.57 -1.52
CA LYS A 635 -17.37 62.18 -1.42
C LYS A 635 -17.99 62.51 -2.80
N LYS A 636 -17.81 61.69 -3.84
CA LYS A 636 -18.49 61.93 -5.13
C LYS A 636 -20.01 61.68 -4.98
N PRO A 637 -20.88 62.66 -5.31
CA PRO A 637 -22.33 62.53 -5.09
C PRO A 637 -22.99 61.39 -5.86
N GLU A 638 -22.48 61.10 -7.06
CA GLU A 638 -23.05 60.10 -7.99
C GLU A 638 -22.72 58.67 -7.56
N GLU A 639 -21.51 58.42 -7.05
CA GLU A 639 -21.06 57.12 -6.56
C GLU A 639 -21.60 56.79 -5.15
N LYS A 640 -21.92 57.81 -4.33
CA LYS A 640 -22.56 57.65 -3.00
C LYS A 640 -23.96 57.04 -3.05
N LYS A 641 -24.70 57.18 -4.17
CA LYS A 641 -26.01 56.53 -4.34
C LYS A 641 -25.90 55.03 -4.60
N ILE A 642 -24.74 54.56 -5.08
CA ILE A 642 -24.54 53.19 -5.60
C ILE A 642 -24.08 52.22 -4.49
N VAL A 643 -23.72 52.67 -3.29
CA VAL A 643 -23.27 51.77 -2.20
C VAL A 643 -23.83 52.22 -0.84
N ARG A 644 -25.13 52.47 -0.75
CA ARG A 644 -25.79 52.74 0.54
C ARG A 644 -26.13 51.40 1.20
N MET A 645 -25.38 51.04 2.24
CA MET A 645 -25.62 49.84 3.05
C MET A 645 -26.48 50.10 4.29
N ASN A 646 -26.65 51.35 4.69
CA ASN A 646 -27.41 51.68 5.89
C ASN A 646 -28.91 51.71 5.56
N ASN A 647 -29.68 50.84 6.23
CA ASN A 647 -31.14 50.75 6.10
C ASN A 647 -31.63 50.36 4.69
N VAL A 648 -30.91 49.45 4.03
CA VAL A 648 -31.20 48.93 2.68
C VAL A 648 -31.18 47.40 2.72
N ALA A 649 -32.08 46.74 1.98
CA ALA A 649 -32.13 45.28 1.91
C ALA A 649 -30.88 44.69 1.24
N THR A 650 -30.42 43.52 1.70
CA THR A 650 -29.21 42.86 1.18
C THR A 650 -29.26 42.63 -0.34
N GLU A 651 -30.43 42.29 -0.87
CA GLU A 651 -30.64 42.09 -2.31
C GLU A 651 -30.36 43.37 -3.11
N GLU A 652 -30.82 44.51 -2.61
CA GLU A 652 -30.59 45.81 -3.25
C GLU A 652 -29.11 46.22 -3.18
N VAL A 653 -28.40 45.87 -2.10
CA VAL A 653 -26.93 46.05 -2.00
C VAL A 653 -26.19 45.18 -3.01
N ILE A 654 -26.66 43.96 -3.28
CA ILE A 654 -26.08 43.08 -4.30
C ILE A 654 -26.28 43.67 -5.70
N THR A 655 -27.50 44.12 -6.04
CA THR A 655 -27.79 44.78 -7.33
C THR A 655 -26.96 46.05 -7.52
N GLN A 656 -26.76 46.81 -6.45
CA GLN A 656 -25.89 47.98 -6.40
C GLN A 656 -24.43 47.64 -6.76
N LEU A 657 -23.87 46.57 -6.18
CA LEU A 657 -22.51 46.11 -6.47
C LEU A 657 -22.36 45.56 -7.90
N GLU A 658 -23.37 44.88 -8.42
CA GLU A 658 -23.42 44.43 -9.82
C GLU A 658 -23.45 45.62 -10.79
N THR A 659 -24.28 46.62 -10.51
CA THR A 659 -24.35 47.87 -11.30
C THR A 659 -23.02 48.61 -11.28
N ALA A 660 -22.33 48.63 -10.13
CA ALA A 660 -20.99 49.18 -9.99
C ALA A 660 -19.88 48.33 -10.65
N LYS A 661 -20.22 47.20 -11.27
CA LYS A 661 -19.29 46.27 -11.93
C LYS A 661 -18.21 45.76 -10.96
N PHE A 662 -18.62 45.34 -9.77
CA PHE A 662 -17.77 44.51 -8.91
C PHE A 662 -17.92 43.05 -9.31
N ASP A 663 -16.83 42.29 -9.20
CA ASP A 663 -16.86 40.86 -9.48
C ASP A 663 -17.37 40.09 -8.26
N LYS A 664 -18.25 39.11 -8.50
CA LYS A 664 -18.52 38.03 -7.55
C LYS A 664 -17.29 37.12 -7.47
N MET A 665 -16.74 36.97 -6.28
CA MET A 665 -15.46 36.27 -6.07
C MET A 665 -15.56 35.28 -4.93
N HIS A 666 -14.65 34.32 -4.93
CA HIS A 666 -14.45 33.40 -3.82
C HIS A 666 -12.95 33.30 -3.51
N SER A 667 -12.61 33.02 -2.24
CA SER A 667 -11.21 32.89 -1.81
C SER A 667 -10.50 31.75 -2.53
N ASN A 668 -11.19 30.61 -2.71
CA ASN A 668 -10.82 29.54 -3.63
C ASN A 668 -11.23 29.89 -5.06
N PHE A 669 -10.27 30.08 -5.96
CA PHE A 669 -10.50 30.42 -7.37
C PHE A 669 -11.12 29.29 -8.19
N ASN A 670 -11.09 28.04 -7.69
CA ASN A 670 -11.74 26.88 -8.29
C ASN A 670 -13.19 26.69 -7.82
N ALA A 671 -13.72 27.58 -6.96
CA ALA A 671 -15.10 27.47 -6.51
C ALA A 671 -16.09 27.63 -7.70
N PRO A 672 -17.20 26.86 -7.71
CA PRO A 672 -18.31 27.02 -8.65
C PRO A 672 -18.75 28.47 -8.77
N LEU A 673 -19.28 28.86 -9.95
CA LEU A 673 -19.74 30.23 -10.19
C LEU A 673 -20.86 30.65 -9.22
N GLU A 674 -21.70 29.70 -8.81
CA GLU A 674 -22.81 29.89 -7.87
C GLU A 674 -22.33 30.25 -6.46
N ASP A 675 -21.17 29.74 -6.03
CA ASP A 675 -20.58 30.01 -4.72
C ASP A 675 -19.80 31.34 -4.66
N ARG A 676 -19.60 31.99 -5.80
CA ARG A 676 -18.92 33.29 -5.87
C ARG A 676 -19.90 34.38 -5.50
N THR A 677 -19.54 35.15 -4.48
CA THR A 677 -20.42 36.16 -3.90
C THR A 677 -19.68 37.48 -3.65
N PHE A 678 -20.40 38.47 -3.15
CA PHE A 678 -19.82 39.73 -2.69
C PHE A 678 -19.36 39.68 -1.22
N GLU A 679 -19.37 38.50 -0.58
CA GLU A 679 -19.06 38.35 0.85
C GLU A 679 -17.70 38.92 1.23
N TYR A 680 -16.70 38.83 0.35
CA TYR A 680 -15.37 39.40 0.58
C TYR A 680 -15.35 40.94 0.73
N LEU A 681 -16.41 41.63 0.28
CA LEU A 681 -16.66 43.06 0.47
C LEU A 681 -17.61 43.30 1.65
N LEU A 682 -18.70 42.53 1.73
CA LEU A 682 -19.75 42.70 2.74
C LEU A 682 -19.27 42.37 4.17
N SER A 683 -18.36 41.40 4.30
CA SER A 683 -17.73 41.02 5.58
C SER A 683 -16.68 42.00 6.09
N MET A 684 -16.41 43.09 5.36
CA MET A 684 -15.42 44.09 5.77
C MET A 684 -15.90 44.88 6.99
N GLN A 685 -15.07 44.95 8.02
CA GLN A 685 -15.39 45.69 9.24
C GLN A 685 -15.38 47.20 8.97
N MET A 686 -16.34 47.96 9.53
CA MET A 686 -16.43 49.42 9.33
C MET A 686 -15.13 50.18 9.64
N ARG A 687 -14.35 49.72 10.64
CA ARG A 687 -13.04 50.29 10.98
C ARG A 687 -11.98 50.14 9.88
N SER A 688 -12.19 49.27 8.89
CA SER A 688 -11.29 49.07 7.74
C SER A 688 -11.52 50.08 6.61
N LEU A 689 -12.54 50.94 6.72
CA LEU A 689 -12.89 51.95 5.72
C LEU A 689 -12.10 53.26 5.94
N THR A 690 -10.77 53.17 5.97
CA THR A 690 -9.86 54.32 6.22
C THR A 690 -8.86 54.49 5.09
N LYS A 691 -8.31 55.71 4.95
CA LYS A 691 -7.24 56.00 3.97
C LYS A 691 -5.98 55.19 4.26
N GLU A 692 -5.68 54.98 5.54
CA GLU A 692 -4.57 54.12 5.98
C GLU A 692 -4.74 52.69 5.47
N LYS A 693 -5.93 52.12 5.60
CA LYS A 693 -6.19 50.76 5.13
C LYS A 693 -6.12 50.63 3.61
N VAL A 694 -6.51 51.67 2.87
CA VAL A 694 -6.29 51.72 1.40
C VAL A 694 -4.81 51.65 1.09
N LYS A 695 -3.97 52.45 1.76
CA LYS A 695 -2.51 52.43 1.59
C LYS A 695 -1.93 51.06 1.91
N ASP A 696 -2.38 50.41 2.98
CA ASP A 696 -1.95 49.04 3.32
C ASP A 696 -2.30 48.02 2.23
N LEU A 697 -3.52 48.08 1.70
CA LEU A 697 -3.98 47.18 0.64
C LEU A 697 -3.28 47.46 -0.70
N GLU A 698 -2.93 48.72 -0.98
CA GLU A 698 -2.12 49.08 -2.15
C GLU A 698 -0.70 48.54 -2.03
N ASN A 699 -0.07 48.66 -0.86
CA ASN A 699 1.22 48.03 -0.59
C ASN A 699 1.15 46.49 -0.71
N GLU A 700 0.07 45.86 -0.23
CA GLU A 700 -0.16 44.42 -0.39
C GLU A 700 -0.33 44.04 -1.88
N LYS A 701 -1.07 44.86 -2.64
CA LYS A 701 -1.26 44.68 -4.08
C LYS A 701 0.07 44.77 -4.83
N GLU A 702 0.91 45.74 -4.51
CA GLU A 702 2.25 45.90 -5.11
C GLU A 702 3.11 44.66 -4.85
N LYS A 703 3.26 44.24 -3.59
CA LYS A 703 4.01 43.03 -3.21
C LYS A 703 3.54 41.77 -3.95
N LYS A 704 2.22 41.55 -4.03
CA LYS A 704 1.67 40.38 -4.74
C LYS A 704 1.84 40.48 -6.27
N THR A 705 1.86 41.69 -6.81
CA THR A 705 2.11 41.92 -8.24
C THR A 705 3.57 41.61 -8.57
N GLU A 706 4.51 42.02 -7.71
CA GLU A 706 5.91 41.65 -7.81
C GLU A 706 6.10 40.13 -7.72
N GLU A 707 5.46 39.47 -6.74
CA GLU A 707 5.50 38.01 -6.60
C GLU A 707 4.95 37.32 -7.87
N LEU A 708 3.82 37.77 -8.40
CA LEU A 708 3.24 37.23 -9.64
C LEU A 708 4.20 37.37 -10.83
N ASN A 709 4.87 38.52 -10.96
CA ASN A 709 5.84 38.77 -12.01
C ASN A 709 7.07 37.86 -11.86
N ASP A 710 7.54 37.63 -10.64
CA ASP A 710 8.64 36.70 -10.36
C ASP A 710 8.26 35.25 -10.74
N TYR A 711 7.06 34.80 -10.37
CA TYR A 711 6.56 33.48 -10.75
C TYR A 711 6.43 33.31 -12.27
N ARG A 712 5.99 34.35 -12.98
CA ARG A 712 5.88 34.31 -14.45
C ARG A 712 7.26 34.18 -15.11
N LYS A 713 8.25 34.93 -14.63
CA LYS A 713 9.62 34.95 -15.17
C LYS A 713 10.43 33.70 -14.81
N THR A 714 10.29 33.19 -13.60
CA THR A 714 11.09 32.06 -13.10
C THR A 714 10.63 30.75 -13.74
N PRO A 715 11.50 30.00 -14.44
CA PRO A 715 11.15 28.70 -15.00
C PRO A 715 10.97 27.62 -13.92
N SER A 716 10.17 26.59 -14.22
CA SER A 716 9.78 25.55 -13.24
C SER A 716 10.98 24.78 -12.66
N ASN A 717 12.01 24.57 -13.48
CA ASN A 717 13.25 23.91 -13.09
C ASN A 717 14.06 24.67 -12.01
N ASP A 718 14.01 26.01 -12.01
CA ASP A 718 14.71 26.84 -11.03
C ASP A 718 14.09 26.72 -9.64
N PHE A 719 12.77 26.61 -9.55
CA PHE A 719 12.10 26.31 -8.28
C PHE A 719 12.58 24.97 -7.72
N TRP A 720 12.66 23.94 -8.57
CA TRP A 720 13.15 22.64 -8.14
C TRP A 720 14.61 22.70 -7.68
N ARG A 721 15.48 23.39 -8.43
CA ARG A 721 16.89 23.57 -8.07
C ARG A 721 17.05 24.23 -6.70
N ARG A 722 16.30 25.30 -6.42
CA ARG A 722 16.33 25.99 -5.11
C ARG A 722 15.93 25.05 -3.97
N GLU A 723 14.84 24.31 -4.15
CA GLU A 723 14.33 23.37 -3.14
C GLU A 723 15.26 22.16 -2.91
N LEU A 724 15.95 21.69 -3.95
CA LEU A 724 16.97 20.63 -3.85
C LEU A 724 18.20 21.08 -3.07
N ASN A 725 18.67 22.32 -3.29
CA ASN A 725 19.80 22.88 -2.56
C ASN A 725 19.46 23.07 -1.08
N GLU A 726 18.27 23.60 -0.77
CA GLU A 726 17.76 23.70 0.61
C GLU A 726 17.72 22.32 1.29
N LEU A 727 17.23 21.29 0.59
CA LEU A 727 17.20 19.93 1.13
C LEU A 727 18.61 19.36 1.34
N MET A 728 19.55 19.62 0.42
CA MET A 728 20.94 19.16 0.57
C MET A 728 21.56 19.73 1.86
N GLU A 729 21.46 21.04 2.08
CA GLU A 729 21.98 21.71 3.28
C GLU A 729 21.31 21.19 4.56
N ALA A 730 19.98 21.06 4.54
CA ALA A 730 19.23 20.52 5.67
C ALA A 730 19.60 19.07 5.97
N TYR A 731 19.79 18.24 4.93
CA TYR A 731 20.21 16.84 5.08
C TYR A 731 21.59 16.72 5.69
N GLU A 732 22.55 17.57 5.31
CA GLU A 732 23.89 17.59 5.89
C GLU A 732 23.87 17.99 7.36
N SER A 733 23.12 19.04 7.69
CA SER A 733 22.91 19.45 9.08
C SER A 733 22.29 18.31 9.91
N TRP A 734 21.27 17.65 9.36
CA TRP A 734 20.57 16.55 10.01
C TRP A 734 21.47 15.33 10.25
N ILE A 735 22.24 14.89 9.26
CA ILE A 735 23.21 13.79 9.42
C ILE A 735 24.25 14.13 10.48
N ASN A 736 24.80 15.34 10.47
CA ASN A 736 25.79 15.79 11.45
C ASN A 736 25.22 15.78 12.88
N LYS A 737 23.95 16.20 13.08
CA LYS A 737 23.27 16.09 14.38
C LYS A 737 23.14 14.64 14.83
N LEU A 738 22.76 13.73 13.92
CA LEU A 738 22.62 12.31 14.24
C LEU A 738 23.95 11.66 14.63
N GLU A 739 25.04 11.98 13.93
CA GLU A 739 26.38 11.45 14.25
C GLU A 739 26.88 11.93 15.61
N LYS A 740 26.64 13.20 15.97
CA LYS A 740 26.94 13.76 17.29
C LYS A 740 26.13 13.07 18.39
N SER A 741 24.84 12.79 18.15
CA SER A 741 23.99 12.06 19.10
C SER A 741 24.47 10.61 19.29
N ARG A 742 24.84 9.93 18.19
CA ARG A 742 25.36 8.56 18.24
C ARG A 742 26.69 8.46 19.00
N THR A 743 27.63 9.37 18.74
CA THR A 743 28.94 9.39 19.42
C THR A 743 28.87 9.78 20.90
N SER A 744 28.01 10.74 21.26
CA SER A 744 27.80 11.13 22.67
C SER A 744 27.16 10.02 23.51
N ASN A 745 26.21 9.27 22.96
CA ASN A 745 25.61 8.10 23.62
C ASN A 745 26.64 6.97 23.84
N ILE A 746 27.59 6.78 22.92
CA ILE A 746 28.71 5.83 23.09
C ILE A 746 29.61 6.25 24.26
N LYS A 747 29.93 7.55 24.39
CA LYS A 747 30.74 8.07 25.52
C LYS A 747 30.04 7.87 26.87
N LYS A 748 28.73 8.18 26.97
CA LYS A 748 27.94 7.95 28.20
C LYS A 748 27.88 6.47 28.61
N LYS A 749 27.65 5.55 27.66
CA LYS A 749 27.65 4.10 27.93
C LYS A 749 29.03 3.60 28.40
N LYS A 750 30.15 4.08 27.82
CA LYS A 750 31.52 3.74 28.27
C LYS A 750 31.83 4.22 29.70
N ILE A 751 31.35 5.40 30.10
CA ILE A 751 31.52 5.94 31.46
C ILE A 751 30.74 5.08 32.47
N SER A 752 29.50 4.68 32.15
CA SER A 752 28.70 3.81 33.03
C SER A 752 29.32 2.42 33.26
N LYS A 753 29.96 1.83 32.23
CA LYS A 753 30.68 0.54 32.35
C LYS A 753 31.98 0.67 33.16
N LYS A 754 32.67 1.81 33.12
CA LYS A 754 33.85 2.08 33.98
C LYS A 754 33.46 2.31 35.45
N GLY A 755 32.31 2.92 35.72
CA GLY A 755 31.78 3.09 37.08
C GLY A 755 31.44 1.76 37.77
N LYS A 756 30.88 0.79 37.03
CA LYS A 756 30.57 -0.55 37.58
C LYS A 756 31.80 -1.43 37.84
N LYS A 757 32.96 -1.16 37.23
CA LYS A 757 34.22 -1.90 37.49
C LYS A 757 35.00 -1.39 38.72
N LYS A 758 34.54 -0.33 39.40
CA LYS A 758 35.19 0.22 40.60
C LYS A 758 34.52 -0.18 41.93
N ILE A 759 33.47 -1.01 41.89
CA ILE A 759 32.80 -1.54 43.09
C ILE A 759 32.92 -3.07 43.06
N THR A 760 34.14 -3.55 43.21
CA THR A 760 34.48 -4.91 43.68
C THR A 760 35.98 -4.91 43.95
N LYS A 761 36.33 -4.47 45.15
CA LYS A 761 37.50 -4.90 45.90
C LYS A 761 37.09 -5.00 47.35
#